data_AF-A0A8H4F6E1-F1
#
_entry.id   AF-A0A8H4F6E1-F1
#
_cell.length_a   1.000
_cell.length_b   1.000
_cell.length_c   1.000
_cell.angle_alpha   90.00
_cell.angle_beta   90.00
_cell.angle_gamma   90.00
#
_symmetry.space_group_name_H-M   'P 1'
#
loop_
_entity.id
_entity.type
_entity.pdbx_description
1 polymer ?
#
loop_
_entity_poly.entity_id
_entity_poly.type
_entity_poly.pdbx_seq_one_letter_code
_entity_poly.pdbx_strand_id
1 'polypeptide(L)'
;MSRMQNYFSSEFLASGLSAEFNDFITRITQAKSKTEETSLATGELAKLSSKMASPDISSTRMRDYLIRLMHCYMLGYDVEFSIIYAIMASQSGETALDRRVGYLACTLFLTQDHELGIMLINTLQRDLKSQSYLDKCAALNAICYLEHEEMLDNVLDLVIQAMEFPKQIVRKKAVVALYFLYERSSVDIERIEPALRKALEDKDSSVVFSALPVWKNILLQHATKFEDMLPRFHAIHRQIMEKRIHKSFMYHGVYAPWAQLECLEIYRIYQDENIGSPRDFHDIIMDCLRCVEKKVDAAFAIVLECVKLLASMDSLLLGTLSVPEQNPFQVLVPFLNSSNHNLKYLGLLGMSFIDESFWKKGWLDGTLLASIVESSYDDHTVITQSIENMDTIVDQHVLNNIAPHLIEAISRNYDNKQSNTTIAYWLINRIIEYHTEHNAWFVETMLNALAESRKNLDSDYMESKCSLLKRALTENVDESSTREAAVNTSYDLLKKANSEDRYSPLLVQLVIWILGDIGYLSSKYTDLDIMLQLQRWIQLVQGKNPDKTADEYLQTFGLQAIKQCIMRSKKWLSGIEAILKEYKRSPVSEKQEIARELLDIIADASFEKEFQEIATPLPPSISQLSANPNRPKTIGKYSTGTTKQDDAYAPRKAMNHHLPPSSSTTSNDSVHLKTKASTSASSPKVPSYHTETGLVSSLIDLELQDEDDEGSIELSTQDFGRLWVQYPVEEKRKFECSVTRCDKLAKKLSKSWHIRIIQVIGQEFIAVDTNSSSVLVHVAMLPNQQIELTLRSDQDIQQIAQFLSKRHL
;
A
#
# COMPACT_ATOMS: atom_id res chain seq x y z
N MET A 1 -17.47 28.64 33.82
CA MET A 1 -17.57 29.01 32.39
C MET A 1 -17.48 30.51 32.11
N SER A 2 -18.00 31.43 32.95
CA SER A 2 -17.96 32.88 32.65
C SER A 2 -16.58 33.56 32.67
N ARG A 3 -15.57 33.00 33.37
CA ARG A 3 -14.20 33.55 33.36
C ARG A 3 -13.39 33.21 32.10
N MET A 4 -13.72 32.13 31.38
CA MET A 4 -13.02 31.75 30.14
C MET A 4 -13.47 32.61 28.94
N GLN A 5 -14.74 32.99 28.87
CA GLN A 5 -15.28 33.87 27.82
C GLN A 5 -14.63 35.27 27.81
N ASN A 6 -14.20 35.77 28.97
CA ASN A 6 -13.55 37.08 29.10
C ASN A 6 -12.06 37.07 28.66
N TYR A 7 -11.41 35.91 28.62
CA TYR A 7 -10.03 35.80 28.15
C TYR A 7 -9.96 35.79 26.61
N PHE A 8 -10.86 35.03 25.96
CA PHE A 8 -10.95 35.01 24.50
C PHE A 8 -11.35 36.37 23.91
N SER A 9 -12.24 37.12 24.56
CA SER A 9 -12.60 38.46 24.11
C SER A 9 -11.45 39.47 24.27
N SER A 10 -10.63 39.34 25.32
CA SER A 10 -9.48 40.22 25.55
C SER A 10 -8.32 39.96 24.59
N GLU A 11 -7.99 38.70 24.30
CA GLU A 11 -6.93 38.35 23.34
C GLU A 11 -7.36 38.60 21.89
N PHE A 12 -8.63 38.33 21.56
CA PHE A 12 -9.18 38.61 20.24
C PHE A 12 -9.23 40.12 19.95
N LEU A 13 -9.64 40.95 20.91
CA LEU A 13 -9.60 42.41 20.73
C LEU A 13 -8.16 42.94 20.67
N ALA A 14 -7.22 42.33 21.41
CA ALA A 14 -5.79 42.64 21.32
C ALA A 14 -5.16 42.25 19.97
N SER A 15 -5.77 41.30 19.24
CA SER A 15 -5.32 40.90 17.90
C SER A 15 -5.64 41.91 16.79
N GLY A 16 -6.41 42.97 17.09
CA GLY A 16 -6.80 44.00 16.13
C GLY A 16 -7.92 43.59 15.16
N LEU A 17 -8.60 42.47 15.44
CA LEU A 17 -9.75 41.97 14.68
C LEU A 17 -11.06 42.65 15.13
N SER A 18 -12.01 42.82 14.20
CA SER A 18 -13.24 43.56 14.51
C SER A 18 -14.21 42.76 15.40
N ALA A 19 -14.97 43.48 16.23
CA ALA A 19 -16.01 42.87 17.04
C ALA A 19 -17.10 42.18 16.18
N GLU A 20 -17.43 42.71 15.01
CA GLU A 20 -18.40 42.06 14.13
C GLU A 20 -17.83 40.80 13.44
N PHE A 21 -16.52 40.70 13.22
CA PHE A 21 -15.91 39.43 12.81
C PHE A 21 -16.02 38.38 13.91
N ASN A 22 -15.77 38.74 15.17
CA ASN A 22 -15.95 37.82 16.31
C ASN A 22 -17.39 37.32 16.41
N ASP A 23 -18.36 38.23 16.30
CA ASP A 23 -19.79 37.90 16.35
C ASP A 23 -20.17 36.96 15.21
N PHE A 24 -19.68 37.21 13.98
CA PHE A 24 -19.88 36.31 12.85
C PHE A 24 -19.34 34.90 13.12
N ILE A 25 -18.07 34.78 13.53
CA ILE A 25 -17.45 33.48 13.84
C ILE A 25 -18.18 32.78 15.00
N THR A 26 -18.57 33.54 16.03
CA THR A 26 -19.33 33.01 17.17
C THR A 26 -20.66 32.44 16.72
N ARG A 27 -21.39 33.13 15.83
CA ARG A 27 -22.68 32.64 15.30
C ARG A 27 -22.52 31.42 14.41
N ILE A 28 -21.53 31.42 13.51
CA ILE A 28 -21.25 30.27 12.64
C ILE A 28 -20.85 29.04 13.46
N THR A 29 -19.96 29.21 14.44
CA THR A 29 -19.53 28.08 15.30
C THR A 29 -20.63 27.57 16.22
N GLN A 30 -21.65 28.38 16.50
CA GLN A 30 -22.84 27.99 17.27
C GLN A 30 -23.98 27.44 16.39
N ALA A 31 -23.83 27.42 15.06
CA ALA A 31 -24.84 26.90 14.17
C ALA A 31 -25.08 25.41 14.47
N LYS A 32 -26.35 25.03 14.65
CA LYS A 32 -26.73 23.66 15.02
C LYS A 32 -26.94 22.75 13.82
N SER A 33 -26.99 23.32 12.63
CA SER A 33 -27.28 22.62 11.39
C SER A 33 -26.58 23.27 10.20
N LYS A 34 -26.26 22.48 9.17
CA LYS A 34 -25.64 23.00 7.94
C LYS A 34 -26.53 24.02 7.21
N THR A 35 -27.85 23.94 7.37
CA THR A 35 -28.80 24.93 6.82
C THR A 35 -28.71 26.27 7.53
N GLU A 36 -28.58 26.26 8.87
CA GLU A 36 -28.36 27.47 9.66
C GLU A 36 -27.00 28.12 9.32
N GLU A 37 -25.93 27.32 9.23
CA GLU A 37 -24.60 27.77 8.80
C GLU A 37 -24.67 28.42 7.41
N THR A 38 -25.36 27.77 6.47
CA THR A 38 -25.52 28.28 5.10
C THR A 38 -26.30 29.59 5.07
N SER A 39 -27.36 29.73 5.88
CA SER A 39 -28.12 30.98 6.00
C SER A 39 -27.26 32.11 6.56
N LEU A 40 -26.44 31.83 7.59
CA LEU A 40 -25.54 32.81 8.19
C LEU A 40 -24.43 33.23 7.22
N ALA A 41 -23.79 32.28 6.54
CA ALA A 41 -22.73 32.55 5.58
C ALA A 41 -23.24 33.35 4.38
N THR A 42 -24.34 32.91 3.74
CA THR A 42 -24.95 33.63 2.61
C THR A 42 -25.44 35.03 3.00
N GLY A 43 -25.99 35.18 4.21
CA GLY A 43 -26.37 36.47 4.77
C GLY A 43 -25.17 37.41 4.95
N GLU A 44 -24.05 36.92 5.47
CA GLU A 44 -22.83 37.73 5.60
C GLU A 44 -22.22 38.05 4.22
N LEU A 45 -22.22 37.11 3.27
CA LEU A 45 -21.76 37.36 1.89
C LEU A 45 -22.56 38.48 1.22
N ALA A 46 -23.88 38.45 1.31
CA ALA A 46 -24.74 39.51 0.75
C ALA A 46 -24.47 40.87 1.41
N LYS A 47 -24.28 40.88 2.73
CA LYS A 47 -23.94 42.08 3.49
C LYS A 47 -22.58 42.64 3.11
N LEU A 48 -21.57 41.79 2.94
CA LEU A 48 -20.22 42.20 2.56
C LEU A 48 -20.17 42.69 1.11
N SER A 49 -20.85 42.01 0.19
CA SER A 49 -20.98 42.44 -1.21
C SER A 49 -21.54 43.87 -1.32
N SER A 50 -22.63 44.15 -0.60
CA SER A 50 -23.22 45.50 -0.57
C SER A 50 -22.30 46.54 0.09
N LYS A 51 -21.64 46.18 1.20
CA LYS A 51 -20.71 47.09 1.90
C LYS A 51 -19.48 47.40 1.05
N MET A 52 -18.91 46.41 0.37
CA MET A 52 -17.70 46.53 -0.46
C MET A 52 -17.91 47.35 -1.73
N ALA A 53 -19.12 47.36 -2.28
CA ALA A 53 -19.46 48.18 -3.44
C ALA A 53 -19.52 49.70 -3.15
N SER A 54 -19.46 50.12 -1.88
CA SER A 54 -19.47 51.54 -1.53
C SER A 54 -18.13 52.22 -1.84
N PRO A 55 -18.12 53.45 -2.38
CA PRO A 55 -16.87 54.10 -2.85
C PRO A 55 -15.95 54.62 -1.73
N ASP A 56 -16.46 54.81 -0.50
CA ASP A 56 -15.73 55.46 0.61
C ASP A 56 -15.31 54.48 1.73
N ILE A 57 -14.75 53.32 1.36
CA ILE A 57 -14.32 52.31 2.33
C ILE A 57 -12.85 52.54 2.69
N SER A 58 -12.57 52.72 3.98
CA SER A 58 -11.19 52.79 4.46
C SER A 58 -10.45 51.46 4.27
N SER A 59 -9.14 51.52 4.01
CA SER A 59 -8.30 50.32 3.84
C SER A 59 -8.45 49.33 5.00
N THR A 60 -8.57 49.84 6.23
CA THR A 60 -8.78 49.02 7.43
C THR A 60 -10.10 48.25 7.43
N ARG A 61 -11.19 48.85 6.94
CA ARG A 61 -12.50 48.17 6.82
C ARG A 61 -12.48 47.15 5.70
N MET A 62 -11.87 47.48 4.56
CA MET A 62 -11.70 46.54 3.46
C MET A 62 -10.94 45.30 3.91
N ARG A 63 -9.85 45.49 4.68
CA ARG A 63 -9.10 44.39 5.31
C ARG A 63 -10.00 43.47 6.14
N ASP A 64 -10.82 44.04 7.02
CA ASP A 64 -11.72 43.28 7.89
C ASP A 64 -12.76 42.47 7.08
N TYR A 65 -13.31 43.08 6.02
CA TYR A 65 -14.26 42.40 5.14
C TYR A 65 -13.59 41.25 4.37
N LEU A 66 -12.38 41.44 3.85
CA LEU A 66 -11.61 40.37 3.19
C LEU A 66 -11.32 39.20 4.13
N ILE A 67 -11.01 39.47 5.41
CA ILE A 67 -10.82 38.41 6.41
C ILE A 67 -12.10 37.57 6.59
N ARG A 68 -13.26 38.22 6.67
CA ARG A 68 -14.55 37.50 6.75
C ARG A 68 -14.83 36.66 5.50
N LEU A 69 -14.51 37.20 4.33
CA LEU A 69 -14.69 36.47 3.07
C LEU A 69 -13.76 35.27 2.98
N MET A 70 -12.50 35.39 3.42
CA MET A 70 -11.58 34.24 3.50
C MET A 70 -12.16 33.15 4.39
N HIS A 71 -12.82 33.51 5.50
CA HIS A 71 -13.54 32.54 6.33
C HIS A 71 -14.72 31.89 5.62
N CYS A 72 -15.55 32.66 4.88
CA CYS A 72 -16.62 32.07 4.07
C CYS A 72 -16.06 31.12 3.00
N TYR A 73 -14.98 31.51 2.34
CA TYR A 73 -14.31 30.68 1.33
C TYR A 73 -13.78 29.37 1.94
N MET A 74 -13.12 29.43 3.09
CA MET A 74 -12.64 28.23 3.81
C MET A 74 -13.77 27.28 4.25
N LEU A 75 -14.99 27.79 4.42
CA LEU A 75 -16.18 26.96 4.71
C LEU A 75 -16.80 26.35 3.43
N GLY A 76 -16.24 26.65 2.26
CA GLY A 76 -16.69 26.16 0.95
C GLY A 76 -17.75 27.03 0.27
N TYR A 77 -17.92 28.29 0.70
CA TYR A 77 -18.84 29.22 0.04
C TYR A 77 -18.15 30.03 -1.06
N ASP A 78 -18.87 30.28 -2.15
CA ASP A 78 -18.38 31.06 -3.27
C ASP A 78 -18.23 32.55 -2.92
N VAL A 79 -17.09 33.12 -3.33
CA VAL A 79 -16.69 34.51 -3.08
C VAL A 79 -16.17 35.21 -4.35
N GLU A 80 -16.53 34.74 -5.54
CA GLU A 80 -16.03 35.27 -6.83
C GLU A 80 -16.10 36.81 -6.93
N PHE A 81 -17.19 37.43 -6.47
CA PHE A 81 -17.36 38.90 -6.47
C PHE A 81 -16.26 39.65 -5.72
N SER A 82 -15.56 38.97 -4.81
CA SER A 82 -14.55 39.56 -3.93
C SER A 82 -13.17 39.69 -4.56
N ILE A 83 -12.91 38.97 -5.66
CA ILE A 83 -11.59 38.89 -6.30
C ILE A 83 -11.07 40.28 -6.68
N ILE A 84 -11.92 41.12 -7.27
CA ILE A 84 -11.55 42.49 -7.63
C ILE A 84 -11.15 43.33 -6.41
N TYR A 85 -11.85 43.16 -5.28
CA TYR A 85 -11.55 43.89 -4.05
C TYR A 85 -10.27 43.39 -3.39
N ALA A 86 -9.96 42.10 -3.50
CA ALA A 86 -8.69 41.53 -3.06
C ALA A 86 -7.51 42.14 -3.85
N ILE A 87 -7.64 42.24 -5.17
CA ILE A 87 -6.65 42.89 -6.06
C ILE A 87 -6.52 44.38 -5.73
N MET A 88 -7.64 45.09 -5.54
CA MET A 88 -7.59 46.50 -5.15
C MET A 88 -6.91 46.70 -3.78
N ALA A 89 -7.14 45.80 -2.83
CA ALA A 89 -6.49 45.86 -1.52
C ALA A 89 -4.98 45.61 -1.59
N SER A 90 -4.51 44.71 -2.47
CA SER A 90 -3.07 44.50 -2.70
C SER A 90 -2.42 45.71 -3.37
N GLN A 91 -3.14 46.37 -4.29
CA GLN A 91 -2.67 47.55 -5.01
C GLN A 91 -2.65 48.82 -4.18
N SER A 92 -3.72 49.11 -3.45
CA SER A 92 -4.02 50.44 -2.90
C SER A 92 -4.14 50.45 -1.38
N GLY A 93 -3.84 49.33 -0.70
CA GLY A 93 -3.83 49.28 0.76
C GLY A 93 -2.88 50.32 1.36
N GLU A 94 -3.38 51.14 2.28
CA GLU A 94 -2.62 52.22 2.93
C GLU A 94 -1.45 51.67 3.76
N THR A 95 -1.67 50.56 4.48
CA THR A 95 -0.64 49.92 5.30
C THR A 95 -0.11 48.64 4.66
N ALA A 96 1.11 48.24 5.05
CA ALA A 96 1.69 46.96 4.62
C ALA A 96 0.84 45.75 5.08
N LEU A 97 0.08 45.88 6.18
CA LEU A 97 -0.84 44.85 6.64
C LEU A 97 -2.05 44.73 5.71
N ASP A 98 -2.60 45.85 5.24
CA ASP A 98 -3.74 45.85 4.30
C ASP A 98 -3.35 45.20 2.98
N ARG A 99 -2.18 45.59 2.43
CA ARG A 99 -1.64 44.97 1.21
C ARG A 99 -1.38 43.48 1.38
N ARG A 100 -0.82 43.06 2.52
CA ARG A 100 -0.58 41.64 2.83
C ARG A 100 -1.88 40.82 2.89
N VAL A 101 -2.95 41.38 3.46
CA VAL A 101 -4.27 40.73 3.47
C VAL A 101 -4.85 40.67 2.06
N GLY A 102 -4.67 41.73 1.26
CA GLY A 102 -5.03 41.71 -0.17
C GLY A 102 -4.33 40.60 -0.94
N TYR A 103 -3.00 40.47 -0.79
CA TYR A 103 -2.24 39.37 -1.38
C TYR A 103 -2.70 38.00 -0.90
N LEU A 104 -2.95 37.82 0.40
CA LEU A 104 -3.44 36.55 0.93
C LEU A 104 -4.82 36.18 0.34
N ALA A 105 -5.73 37.16 0.24
CA ALA A 105 -7.02 36.96 -0.40
C ALA A 105 -6.86 36.62 -1.89
N CYS A 106 -5.94 37.29 -2.60
CA CYS A 106 -5.63 36.97 -3.99
C CYS A 106 -5.12 35.53 -4.14
N THR A 107 -4.18 35.09 -3.31
CA THR A 107 -3.63 33.72 -3.37
C THR A 107 -4.65 32.64 -3.02
N LEU A 108 -5.74 32.99 -2.33
CA LEU A 108 -6.81 32.07 -1.98
C LEU A 108 -7.95 32.06 -3.01
N PHE A 109 -8.31 33.23 -3.57
CA PHE A 109 -9.50 33.36 -4.41
C PHE A 109 -9.21 33.22 -5.91
N LEU A 110 -8.00 33.53 -6.36
CA LEU A 110 -7.66 33.48 -7.78
C LEU A 110 -7.35 32.05 -8.22
N THR A 111 -8.06 31.61 -9.25
CA THR A 111 -7.72 30.44 -10.04
C THR A 111 -6.67 30.79 -11.11
N GLN A 112 -5.96 29.77 -11.62
CA GLN A 112 -4.83 29.91 -12.55
C GLN A 112 -5.15 30.75 -13.80
N ASP A 113 -6.36 30.61 -14.36
CA ASP A 113 -6.76 31.28 -15.62
C ASP A 113 -7.65 32.52 -15.41
N HIS A 114 -7.67 33.08 -14.20
CA HIS A 114 -8.56 34.20 -13.93
C HIS A 114 -8.10 35.46 -14.69
N GLU A 115 -8.98 36.07 -15.50
CA GLU A 115 -8.67 37.21 -16.39
C GLU A 115 -8.02 38.41 -15.67
N LEU A 116 -8.37 38.60 -14.39
CA LEU A 116 -7.81 39.66 -13.55
C LEU A 116 -6.39 39.38 -13.01
N GLY A 117 -5.84 38.17 -13.22
CA GLY A 117 -4.51 37.77 -12.75
C GLY A 117 -3.39 38.68 -13.26
N ILE A 118 -3.52 39.18 -14.50
CA ILE A 118 -2.57 40.13 -15.10
C ILE A 118 -2.40 41.42 -14.29
N MET A 119 -3.45 41.86 -13.58
CA MET A 119 -3.39 43.07 -12.74
C MET A 119 -2.45 42.90 -11.54
N LEU A 120 -2.24 41.67 -11.08
CA LEU A 120 -1.32 41.39 -9.99
C LEU A 120 0.13 41.46 -10.44
N ILE A 121 0.45 41.14 -11.69
CA ILE A 121 1.83 41.18 -12.20
C ILE A 121 2.43 42.59 -12.04
N ASN A 122 1.70 43.62 -12.47
CA ASN A 122 2.11 45.01 -12.31
C ASN A 122 2.31 45.40 -10.83
N THR A 123 1.45 44.85 -9.96
CA THR A 123 1.49 45.09 -8.51
C THR A 123 2.72 44.44 -7.88
N LEU A 124 2.99 43.18 -8.26
CA LEU A 124 4.17 42.42 -7.84
C LEU A 124 5.45 43.12 -8.28
N GLN A 125 5.54 43.58 -9.53
CA GLN A 125 6.70 44.32 -10.02
C GLN A 125 6.98 45.60 -9.21
N ARG A 126 5.92 46.38 -8.93
CA ARG A 126 6.02 47.60 -8.11
C ARG A 126 6.53 47.28 -6.71
N ASP A 127 5.94 46.28 -6.06
CA ASP A 127 6.25 45.93 -4.68
C ASP A 127 7.63 45.25 -4.55
N LEU A 128 8.05 44.46 -5.54
CA LEU A 128 9.41 43.94 -5.66
C LEU A 128 10.46 45.02 -5.91
N LYS A 129 10.09 46.18 -6.48
CA LYS A 129 10.96 47.36 -6.62
C LYS A 129 10.95 48.27 -5.39
N SER A 130 9.99 48.11 -4.47
CA SER A 130 9.87 48.91 -3.24
C SER A 130 11.11 48.78 -2.34
N GLN A 131 11.45 49.86 -1.62
CA GLN A 131 12.49 49.83 -0.57
C GLN A 131 11.99 49.16 0.72
N SER A 132 10.68 49.05 0.89
CA SER A 132 10.07 48.38 2.02
C SER A 132 10.28 46.88 1.93
N TYR A 133 10.99 46.32 2.91
CA TYR A 133 11.17 44.87 2.98
C TYR A 133 9.84 44.12 3.17
N LEU A 134 8.81 44.78 3.76
CA LEU A 134 7.49 44.17 3.97
C LEU A 134 6.75 43.99 2.65
N ASP A 135 6.82 44.98 1.75
CA ASP A 135 6.20 44.91 0.44
C ASP A 135 6.86 43.82 -0.41
N LYS A 136 8.20 43.79 -0.43
CA LYS A 136 8.94 42.70 -1.09
C LYS A 136 8.56 41.33 -0.53
N CYS A 137 8.47 41.18 0.79
CA CYS A 137 8.10 39.90 1.40
C CYS A 137 6.68 39.47 1.03
N ALA A 138 5.73 40.40 0.93
CA ALA A 138 4.37 40.11 0.52
C ALA A 138 4.32 39.66 -0.95
N ALA A 139 5.00 40.37 -1.84
CA ALA A 139 5.07 40.02 -3.26
C ALA A 139 5.78 38.67 -3.48
N LEU A 140 6.94 38.44 -2.85
CA LEU A 140 7.67 37.17 -2.96
C LEU A 140 6.86 35.97 -2.46
N ASN A 141 6.11 36.16 -1.36
CA ASN A 141 5.20 35.12 -0.89
C ASN A 141 4.08 34.85 -1.88
N ALA A 142 3.48 35.91 -2.46
CA ALA A 142 2.38 35.75 -3.40
C ALA A 142 2.83 35.02 -4.68
N ILE A 143 4.04 35.28 -5.17
CA ILE A 143 4.63 34.56 -6.31
C ILE A 143 4.70 33.05 -6.07
N CYS A 144 4.93 32.59 -4.83
CA CYS A 144 4.92 31.15 -4.52
C CYS A 144 3.57 30.47 -4.73
N TYR A 145 2.46 31.19 -4.88
CA TYR A 145 1.10 30.61 -4.99
C TYR A 145 0.33 31.08 -6.21
N LEU A 146 0.64 32.27 -6.72
CA LEU A 146 -0.01 32.80 -7.91
C LEU A 146 0.63 32.21 -9.16
N GLU A 147 -0.20 31.82 -10.10
CA GLU A 147 0.20 31.24 -11.36
C GLU A 147 -0.43 32.03 -12.49
N HIS A 148 0.40 32.46 -13.45
CA HIS A 148 -0.01 33.19 -14.62
C HIS A 148 1.09 33.09 -15.68
N GLU A 149 0.73 32.91 -16.95
CA GLU A 149 1.65 32.70 -18.07
C GLU A 149 2.73 33.80 -18.15
N GLU A 150 2.32 35.07 -18.09
CA GLU A 150 3.23 36.21 -18.13
C GLU A 150 4.03 36.46 -16.83
N MET A 151 3.85 35.67 -15.77
CA MET A 151 4.49 35.96 -14.47
C MET A 151 6.01 35.87 -14.57
N LEU A 152 6.53 34.81 -15.17
CA LEU A 152 7.96 34.52 -15.23
C LEU A 152 8.74 35.69 -15.82
N ASP A 153 8.40 36.09 -17.05
CA ASP A 153 9.10 37.13 -17.81
C ASP A 153 9.10 38.48 -17.10
N ASN A 154 8.04 38.74 -16.32
CA ASN A 154 7.84 40.02 -15.65
C ASN A 154 8.50 40.11 -14.27
N VAL A 155 8.70 38.99 -13.55
CA VAL A 155 9.19 39.03 -12.17
C VAL A 155 10.56 38.37 -11.96
N LEU A 156 11.04 37.50 -12.85
CA LEU A 156 12.25 36.69 -12.63
C LEU A 156 13.47 37.53 -12.22
N ASP A 157 13.82 38.56 -13.00
CA ASP A 157 14.99 39.39 -12.72
C ASP A 157 14.84 40.18 -11.41
N LEU A 158 13.61 40.56 -11.04
CA LEU A 158 13.31 41.25 -9.79
C LEU A 158 13.45 40.32 -8.59
N VAL A 159 13.09 39.04 -8.74
CA VAL A 159 13.29 38.02 -7.71
C VAL A 159 14.78 37.75 -7.51
N ILE A 160 15.55 37.60 -8.59
CA ILE A 160 17.02 37.45 -8.52
C ILE A 160 17.64 38.67 -7.83
N GLN A 161 17.23 39.89 -8.18
CA GLN A 161 17.69 41.11 -7.50
C GLN A 161 17.33 41.13 -6.00
N ALA A 162 16.15 40.62 -5.62
CA ALA A 162 15.73 40.55 -4.23
C ALA A 162 16.60 39.62 -3.37
N MET A 163 17.31 38.67 -3.98
CA MET A 163 18.31 37.83 -3.31
C MET A 163 19.55 38.61 -2.84
N GLU A 164 19.76 39.85 -3.28
CA GLU A 164 20.85 40.70 -2.82
C GLU A 164 20.40 41.74 -1.78
N PHE A 165 19.12 41.71 -1.38
CA PHE A 165 18.57 42.70 -0.48
C PHE A 165 19.26 42.64 0.91
N PRO A 166 19.52 43.78 1.59
CA PRO A 166 20.27 43.80 2.85
C PRO A 166 19.67 42.93 3.96
N LYS A 167 18.34 42.76 3.97
CA LYS A 167 17.62 42.02 5.01
C LYS A 167 17.44 40.55 4.64
N GLN A 168 17.92 39.64 5.50
CA GLN A 168 17.88 38.19 5.28
C GLN A 168 16.49 37.62 4.99
N ILE A 169 15.43 38.19 5.58
CA ILE A 169 14.05 37.73 5.40
C ILE A 169 13.58 37.86 3.94
N VAL A 170 14.06 38.88 3.22
CA VAL A 170 13.75 39.07 1.81
C VAL A 170 14.54 38.06 0.99
N ARG A 171 15.85 37.93 1.25
CA ARG A 171 16.71 36.97 0.55
C ARG A 171 16.21 35.54 0.65
N LYS A 172 15.88 35.08 1.86
CA LYS A 172 15.35 33.71 2.06
C LYS A 172 14.02 33.47 1.33
N LYS A 173 13.16 34.48 1.23
CA LYS A 173 11.89 34.38 0.49
C LYS A 173 12.12 34.43 -1.02
N ALA A 174 13.10 35.20 -1.46
CA ALA A 174 13.50 35.28 -2.86
C ALA A 174 14.07 33.96 -3.36
N VAL A 175 14.88 33.25 -2.55
CA VAL A 175 15.37 31.90 -2.85
C VAL A 175 14.21 30.94 -3.14
N VAL A 176 13.22 30.89 -2.25
CA VAL A 176 12.06 29.99 -2.40
C VAL A 176 11.18 30.42 -3.58
N ALA A 177 10.90 31.71 -3.75
CA ALA A 177 10.13 32.21 -4.88
C ALA A 177 10.81 31.92 -6.22
N LEU A 178 12.15 31.98 -6.28
CA LEU A 178 12.91 31.64 -7.48
C LEU A 178 12.77 30.17 -7.85
N TYR A 179 12.74 29.27 -6.87
CA TYR A 179 12.48 27.84 -7.10
C TYR A 179 11.10 27.61 -7.70
N PHE A 180 10.04 28.20 -7.14
CA PHE A 180 8.69 28.05 -7.69
C PHE A 180 8.55 28.59 -9.12
N LEU A 181 9.25 29.69 -9.44
CA LEU A 181 9.30 30.18 -10.82
C LEU A 181 10.02 29.21 -11.75
N TYR A 182 11.10 28.57 -11.29
CA TYR A 182 11.83 27.56 -12.05
C TYR A 182 11.00 26.30 -12.31
N GLU A 183 10.40 25.75 -11.26
CA GLU A 183 9.59 24.52 -11.30
C GLU A 183 8.37 24.66 -12.22
N ARG A 184 7.69 25.82 -12.18
CA ARG A 184 6.47 26.06 -12.96
C ARG A 184 6.71 26.42 -14.42
N SER A 185 7.84 27.02 -14.75
CA SER A 185 7.98 27.76 -16.01
C SER A 185 9.30 27.46 -16.70
N SER A 186 9.67 26.18 -16.83
CA SER A 186 10.79 25.66 -17.65
C SER A 186 12.00 26.58 -17.78
N VAL A 187 12.40 27.21 -16.68
CA VAL A 187 13.44 28.24 -16.69
C VAL A 187 14.78 27.54 -16.87
N ASP A 188 15.63 28.06 -17.77
CA ASP A 188 16.99 27.56 -17.88
C ASP A 188 17.70 27.66 -16.52
N ILE A 189 18.13 26.52 -16.00
CA ILE A 189 18.82 26.42 -14.70
C ILE A 189 20.03 27.36 -14.63
N GLU A 190 20.70 27.59 -15.77
CA GLU A 190 21.90 28.44 -15.89
C GLU A 190 21.62 29.90 -15.54
N ARG A 191 20.37 30.36 -15.69
CA ARG A 191 19.97 31.73 -15.34
C ARG A 191 19.82 31.92 -13.84
N ILE A 192 19.41 30.88 -13.12
CA ILE A 192 19.11 30.95 -11.68
C ILE A 192 20.23 30.40 -10.80
N GLU A 193 21.01 29.46 -11.30
CA GLU A 193 22.09 28.77 -10.60
C GLU A 193 23.08 29.74 -9.92
N PRO A 194 23.59 30.82 -10.58
CA PRO A 194 24.55 31.71 -9.94
C PRO A 194 24.00 32.37 -8.67
N ALA A 195 22.72 32.72 -8.68
CA ALA A 195 22.04 33.31 -7.52
C ALA A 195 21.86 32.27 -6.41
N LEU A 196 21.48 31.04 -6.76
CA LEU A 196 21.31 29.94 -5.81
C LEU A 196 22.63 29.49 -5.17
N ARG A 197 23.75 29.50 -5.90
CA ARG A 197 25.08 29.22 -5.35
C ARG A 197 25.46 30.27 -4.31
N LYS A 198 25.24 31.54 -4.63
CA LYS A 198 25.49 32.66 -3.71
C LYS A 198 24.64 32.59 -2.44
N ALA A 199 23.41 32.06 -2.53
CA ALA A 199 22.53 31.88 -1.37
C ALA A 199 23.06 30.85 -0.36
N LEU A 200 23.80 29.83 -0.80
CA LEU A 200 24.48 28.88 0.09
C LEU A 200 25.70 29.47 0.79
N GLU A 201 26.26 30.55 0.24
CA GLU A 201 27.41 31.29 0.79
C GLU A 201 26.96 32.54 1.58
N ASP A 202 25.68 32.66 1.90
CA ASP A 202 25.14 33.80 2.64
C ASP A 202 25.72 33.89 4.06
N LYS A 203 25.84 35.13 4.55
CA LYS A 203 26.33 35.42 5.90
C LYS A 203 25.36 34.95 6.99
N ASP A 204 24.06 34.90 6.68
CA ASP A 204 23.03 34.48 7.61
C ASP A 204 22.56 33.05 7.30
N SER A 205 22.69 32.17 8.30
CA SER A 205 22.33 30.76 8.16
C SER A 205 20.87 30.52 7.79
N SER A 206 19.93 31.44 8.06
CA SER A 206 18.53 31.26 7.65
C SER A 206 18.34 31.33 6.13
N VAL A 207 19.21 32.04 5.41
CA VAL A 207 19.22 32.07 3.94
C VAL A 207 19.84 30.78 3.41
N VAL A 208 20.98 30.36 3.98
CA VAL A 208 21.64 29.09 3.63
C VAL A 208 20.68 27.91 3.80
N PHE A 209 20.00 27.83 4.95
CA PHE A 209 19.05 26.74 5.22
C PHE A 209 17.79 26.80 4.36
N SER A 210 17.40 27.97 3.84
CA SER A 210 16.33 28.05 2.83
C SER A 210 16.77 27.62 1.44
N ALA A 211 18.07 27.69 1.14
CA ALA A 211 18.62 27.27 -0.14
C ALA A 211 18.85 25.75 -0.19
N LEU A 212 19.10 25.08 0.94
CA LEU A 212 19.28 23.63 1.00
C LEU A 212 18.12 22.82 0.35
N PRO A 213 16.85 23.00 0.73
CA PRO A 213 15.75 22.25 0.10
C PRO A 213 15.56 22.59 -1.38
N VAL A 214 15.82 23.85 -1.77
CA VAL A 214 15.80 24.26 -3.20
C VAL A 214 16.87 23.51 -3.99
N TRP A 215 18.09 23.42 -3.44
CA TRP A 215 19.16 22.65 -4.06
C TRP A 215 18.86 21.15 -4.08
N LYS A 216 18.30 20.59 -3.00
CA LYS A 216 17.86 19.19 -2.97
C LYS A 216 16.95 18.88 -4.16
N ASN A 217 15.92 19.69 -4.38
CA ASN A 217 14.97 19.48 -5.46
C ASN A 217 15.62 19.63 -6.85
N ILE A 218 16.51 20.59 -7.05
CA ILE A 218 17.27 20.73 -8.31
C ILE A 218 18.17 19.52 -8.55
N LEU A 219 18.78 18.97 -7.50
CA LEU A 219 19.71 17.85 -7.60
C LEU A 219 19.00 16.54 -7.97
N LEU A 220 17.71 16.37 -7.65
CA LEU A 220 16.93 15.21 -8.09
C LEU A 220 16.98 15.03 -9.62
N GLN A 221 17.02 16.13 -10.38
CA GLN A 221 17.05 16.11 -11.85
C GLN A 221 18.45 16.38 -12.43
N HIS A 222 19.33 17.03 -11.68
CA HIS A 222 20.59 17.59 -12.21
C HIS A 222 21.83 17.29 -11.35
N ALA A 223 21.83 16.24 -10.53
CA ALA A 223 22.94 15.88 -9.64
C ALA A 223 24.30 15.80 -10.36
N THR A 224 24.36 15.14 -11.53
CA THR A 224 25.58 14.97 -12.33
C THR A 224 26.17 16.28 -12.84
N LYS A 225 25.34 17.30 -13.12
CA LYS A 225 25.79 18.65 -13.53
C LYS A 225 26.45 19.41 -12.37
N PHE A 226 26.08 19.07 -11.13
CA PHE A 226 26.43 19.83 -9.93
C PHE A 226 27.29 19.04 -8.94
N GLU A 227 28.15 18.13 -9.39
CA GLU A 227 29.12 17.43 -8.54
C GLU A 227 30.00 18.39 -7.74
N ASP A 228 30.35 19.54 -8.32
CA ASP A 228 31.19 20.56 -7.68
C ASP A 228 30.56 21.20 -6.43
N MET A 229 29.25 21.02 -6.22
CA MET A 229 28.52 21.52 -5.05
C MET A 229 28.69 20.64 -3.81
N LEU A 230 29.05 19.36 -3.97
CA LEU A 230 29.12 18.40 -2.88
C LEU A 230 30.00 18.88 -1.69
N PRO A 231 31.21 19.45 -1.90
CA PRO A 231 32.02 20.00 -0.80
C PRO A 231 31.34 21.13 -0.03
N ARG A 232 30.45 21.91 -0.65
CA ARG A 232 29.71 22.99 0.01
C ARG A 232 28.68 22.42 0.98
N PHE A 233 27.93 21.40 0.58
CA PHE A 233 26.98 20.72 1.48
C PHE A 233 27.71 20.05 2.66
N HIS A 234 28.87 19.44 2.42
CA HIS A 234 29.72 18.92 3.50
C HIS A 234 30.16 20.02 4.48
N ALA A 235 30.56 21.19 3.99
CA ALA A 235 30.97 22.30 4.85
C ALA A 235 29.82 22.82 5.71
N ILE A 236 28.62 22.99 5.12
CA ILE A 236 27.42 23.44 5.84
C ILE A 236 27.06 22.43 6.94
N HIS A 237 26.96 21.15 6.61
CA HIS A 237 26.62 20.13 7.59
C HIS A 237 27.66 20.04 8.71
N ARG A 238 28.95 20.07 8.38
CA ARG A 238 30.03 20.06 9.37
C ARG A 238 29.94 21.26 10.33
N GLN A 239 29.62 22.46 9.85
CA GLN A 239 29.42 23.62 10.72
C GLN A 239 28.28 23.42 11.73
N ILE A 240 27.21 22.73 11.33
CA ILE A 240 26.10 22.38 12.22
C ILE A 240 26.58 21.36 13.28
N MET A 241 27.25 20.29 12.84
CA MET A 241 27.77 19.23 13.72
C MET A 241 28.78 19.74 14.75
N GLU A 242 29.65 20.66 14.34
CA GLU A 242 30.63 21.33 15.20
C GLU A 242 30.03 22.45 16.07
N LYS A 243 28.69 22.64 16.04
CA LYS A 243 27.94 23.64 16.81
C LYS A 243 28.40 25.08 16.55
N ARG A 244 28.87 25.37 15.32
CA ARG A 244 29.33 26.71 14.89
C ARG A 244 28.20 27.60 14.35
N ILE A 245 26.95 27.26 14.65
CA ILE A 245 25.77 28.03 14.25
C ILE A 245 25.12 28.72 15.46
N HIS A 246 24.34 29.78 15.21
CA HIS A 246 23.66 30.52 16.27
C HIS A 246 22.64 29.63 17.01
N LYS A 247 22.55 29.77 18.34
CA LYS A 247 21.69 28.95 19.21
C LYS A 247 20.19 29.07 18.90
N SER A 248 19.76 30.11 18.18
CA SER A 248 18.36 30.24 17.75
C SER A 248 17.89 29.13 16.81
N PHE A 249 18.81 28.42 16.16
CA PHE A 249 18.50 27.26 15.32
C PHE A 249 18.50 25.94 16.10
N MET A 250 18.69 25.98 17.42
CA MET A 250 18.60 24.79 18.26
C MET A 250 17.14 24.47 18.56
N TYR A 251 16.75 23.22 18.31
CA TYR A 251 15.45 22.66 18.66
C TYR A 251 15.64 21.57 19.71
N HIS A 252 15.18 21.83 20.94
CA HIS A 252 15.27 20.89 22.08
C HIS A 252 16.63 20.20 22.24
N GLY A 253 17.74 20.94 22.07
CA GLY A 253 19.10 20.43 22.22
C GLY A 253 19.77 19.96 20.93
N VAL A 254 19.02 19.77 19.84
CA VAL A 254 19.53 19.41 18.51
C VAL A 254 19.76 20.67 17.67
N TYR A 255 20.94 20.81 17.07
CA TYR A 255 21.30 21.98 16.26
C TYR A 255 20.78 21.84 14.83
N ALA A 256 19.96 22.80 14.37
CA ALA A 256 19.41 22.89 13.02
C ALA A 256 18.99 21.53 12.41
N PRO A 257 18.11 20.75 13.07
CA PRO A 257 17.79 19.39 12.66
C PRO A 257 17.27 19.30 11.22
N TRP A 258 16.38 20.21 10.81
CA TRP A 258 15.87 20.25 9.43
C TRP A 258 16.98 20.45 8.39
N ALA A 259 17.93 21.35 8.64
CA ALA A 259 19.05 21.54 7.72
C ALA A 259 19.97 20.31 7.65
N GLN A 260 20.12 19.55 8.75
CA GLN A 260 20.85 18.28 8.70
C GLN A 260 20.12 17.24 7.85
N LEU A 261 18.78 17.14 7.99
CA LEU A 261 17.96 16.25 7.16
C LEU A 261 18.13 16.57 5.67
N GLU A 262 18.03 17.84 5.28
CA GLU A 262 18.27 18.26 3.88
C GLU A 262 19.67 17.86 3.40
N CYS A 263 20.71 18.03 4.24
CA CYS A 263 22.07 17.63 3.86
C CYS A 263 22.20 16.11 3.67
N LEU A 264 21.58 15.31 4.54
CA LEU A 264 21.61 13.85 4.45
C LEU A 264 20.86 13.34 3.21
N GLU A 265 19.71 13.92 2.90
CA GLU A 265 18.97 13.62 1.67
C GLU A 265 19.76 14.00 0.42
N ILE A 266 20.42 15.16 0.42
CA ILE A 266 21.32 15.56 -0.68
C ILE A 266 22.45 14.54 -0.87
N TYR A 267 23.06 14.04 0.21
CA TYR A 267 24.09 12.99 0.09
C TYR A 267 23.54 11.69 -0.48
N ARG A 268 22.28 11.37 -0.18
CA ARG A 268 21.62 10.19 -0.75
C ARG A 268 21.43 10.34 -2.26
N ILE A 269 20.97 11.49 -2.72
CA ILE A 269 20.85 11.78 -4.16
C ILE A 269 22.21 11.62 -4.85
N TYR A 270 23.28 12.19 -4.28
CA TYR A 270 24.62 12.02 -4.84
C TYR A 270 25.13 10.57 -4.78
N GLN A 271 24.85 9.85 -3.69
CA GLN A 271 25.23 8.45 -3.54
C GLN A 271 24.55 7.55 -4.57
N ASP A 272 23.26 7.76 -4.83
CA ASP A 272 22.49 7.01 -5.81
C ASP A 272 23.03 7.25 -7.24
N GLU A 273 23.51 8.47 -7.51
CA GLU A 273 24.20 8.85 -8.77
C GLU A 273 25.70 8.48 -8.80
N ASN A 274 26.23 7.80 -7.78
CA ASN A 274 27.64 7.44 -7.62
C ASN A 274 28.62 8.63 -7.63
N ILE A 275 28.19 9.77 -7.10
CA ILE A 275 28.97 11.01 -7.00
C ILE A 275 29.54 11.16 -5.58
N GLY A 276 30.86 11.35 -5.48
CA GLY A 276 31.56 11.44 -4.21
C GLY A 276 32.11 10.09 -3.71
N SER A 277 32.73 10.11 -2.54
CA SER A 277 33.34 8.92 -1.93
C SER A 277 32.34 8.27 -0.96
N PRO A 278 31.93 7.01 -1.17
CA PRO A 278 31.03 6.31 -0.25
C PRO A 278 31.63 6.19 1.17
N ARG A 279 32.96 6.14 1.27
CA ARG A 279 33.66 6.14 2.55
C ARG A 279 33.48 7.46 3.29
N ASP A 280 33.51 8.58 2.58
CA ASP A 280 33.35 9.90 3.18
C ASP A 280 31.91 10.06 3.69
N PHE A 281 30.93 9.60 2.91
CA PHE A 281 29.53 9.54 3.36
C PHE A 281 29.36 8.65 4.59
N HIS A 282 29.96 7.46 4.58
CA HIS A 282 29.94 6.56 5.74
C HIS A 282 30.51 7.23 7.00
N ASP A 283 31.69 7.88 6.89
CA ASP A 283 32.33 8.55 8.02
C ASP A 283 31.48 9.71 8.57
N ILE A 284 30.86 10.50 7.68
CA ILE A 284 29.92 11.56 8.05
C ILE A 284 28.70 11.00 8.80
N ILE A 285 28.13 9.90 8.33
CA ILE A 285 26.97 9.28 8.98
C ILE A 285 27.35 8.75 10.36
N MET A 286 28.50 8.08 10.48
CA MET A 286 28.94 7.54 11.77
C MET A 286 29.22 8.64 12.79
N ASP A 287 29.79 9.77 12.35
CA ASP A 287 29.95 10.95 13.20
C ASP A 287 28.60 11.58 13.56
N CYS A 288 27.64 11.61 12.63
CA CYS A 288 26.28 12.05 12.89
C CYS A 288 25.60 11.20 13.98
N LEU A 289 25.59 9.88 13.81
CA LEU A 289 25.00 8.93 14.76
C LEU A 289 25.62 8.99 16.16
N ARG A 290 26.91 9.38 16.27
CA ARG A 290 27.60 9.59 17.56
C ARG A 290 27.18 10.89 18.24
N CYS A 291 26.90 11.94 17.49
CA CYS A 291 26.60 13.26 18.02
C CYS A 291 25.12 13.49 18.33
N VAL A 292 24.21 12.73 17.70
CA VAL A 292 22.76 12.91 17.84
C VAL A 292 22.28 12.47 19.23
N GLU A 293 21.71 13.40 19.98
CA GLU A 293 21.12 13.14 21.30
C GLU A 293 19.75 12.46 21.15
N LYS A 294 19.69 11.15 21.41
CA LYS A 294 18.52 10.28 21.17
C LYS A 294 17.39 10.46 22.20
N LYS A 295 16.83 11.67 22.31
CA LYS A 295 15.76 11.99 23.28
C LYS A 295 14.56 12.73 22.69
N VAL A 296 14.65 13.22 21.46
CA VAL A 296 13.64 14.10 20.85
C VAL A 296 13.35 13.60 19.44
N ASP A 297 12.12 13.78 18.96
CA ASP A 297 11.67 13.32 17.64
C ASP A 297 12.55 13.83 16.49
N ALA A 298 13.02 15.07 16.55
CA ALA A 298 13.94 15.63 15.57
C ALA A 298 15.27 14.86 15.48
N ALA A 299 15.76 14.33 16.61
CA ALA A 299 16.95 13.47 16.62
C ALA A 299 16.64 12.11 16.01
N PHE A 300 15.44 11.57 16.24
CA PHE A 300 15.03 10.29 15.68
C PHE A 300 14.86 10.34 14.15
N ALA A 301 14.36 11.47 13.62
CA ALA A 301 14.31 11.71 12.18
C ALA A 301 15.71 11.68 11.54
N ILE A 302 16.70 12.33 12.19
CA ILE A 302 18.09 12.31 11.71
C ILE A 302 18.65 10.88 11.71
N VAL A 303 18.36 10.10 12.76
CA VAL A 303 18.79 8.69 12.83
C VAL A 303 18.17 7.88 11.69
N LEU A 304 16.89 8.08 11.39
CA LEU A 304 16.23 7.39 10.27
C LEU A 304 16.90 7.75 8.93
N GLU A 305 17.17 9.03 8.69
CA GLU A 305 17.76 9.45 7.42
C GLU A 305 19.19 8.94 7.25
N CYS A 306 19.97 8.92 8.34
CA CYS A 306 21.27 8.23 8.39
C CYS A 306 21.14 6.73 8.04
N VAL A 307 20.11 6.05 8.55
CA VAL A 307 19.87 4.63 8.23
C VAL A 307 19.52 4.43 6.76
N LYS A 308 18.66 5.28 6.18
CA LYS A 308 18.31 5.22 4.75
C LYS A 308 19.53 5.42 3.85
N LEU A 309 20.38 6.40 4.18
CA LEU A 309 21.61 6.66 3.42
C LEU A 309 22.61 5.51 3.54
N LEU A 310 22.77 4.90 4.71
CA LEU A 310 23.59 3.69 4.84
C LEU A 310 23.02 2.52 4.04
N ALA A 311 21.69 2.38 4.03
CA ALA A 311 21.01 1.32 3.31
C ALA A 311 21.05 1.47 1.78
N SER A 312 21.28 2.67 1.25
CA SER A 312 21.45 2.89 -0.20
C SER A 312 22.87 2.57 -0.70
N MET A 313 23.85 2.44 0.19
CA MET A 313 25.21 2.05 -0.17
C MET A 313 25.30 0.58 -0.60
N ASP A 314 26.29 0.26 -1.44
CA ASP A 314 26.58 -1.13 -1.80
C ASP A 314 26.85 -1.97 -0.54
N SER A 315 26.12 -3.08 -0.41
CA SER A 315 26.19 -4.01 0.71
C SER A 315 27.59 -4.59 0.90
N LEU A 316 28.32 -4.86 -0.18
CA LEU A 316 29.67 -5.42 -0.07
C LEU A 316 30.64 -4.37 0.47
N LEU A 317 30.55 -3.14 -0.03
CA LEU A 317 31.33 -2.02 0.46
C LEU A 317 31.02 -1.70 1.93
N LEU A 318 29.73 -1.63 2.29
CA LEU A 318 29.31 -1.38 3.67
C LEU A 318 29.83 -2.46 4.63
N GLY A 319 29.84 -3.73 4.19
CA GLY A 319 30.42 -4.84 4.95
C GLY A 319 31.93 -4.73 5.17
N THR A 320 32.66 -4.05 4.27
CA THR A 320 34.11 -3.77 4.45
C THR A 320 34.39 -2.53 5.30
N LEU A 321 33.53 -1.52 5.22
CA LEU A 321 33.67 -0.26 5.97
C LEU A 321 33.20 -0.42 7.43
N SER A 322 32.19 -1.27 7.64
CA SER A 322 31.65 -1.56 8.96
C SER A 322 32.49 -2.63 9.65
N VAL A 323 32.93 -2.35 10.88
CA VAL A 323 33.51 -3.40 11.73
C VAL A 323 32.39 -4.39 12.07
N PRO A 324 32.58 -5.73 11.97
CA PRO A 324 31.54 -6.73 12.25
C PRO A 324 30.89 -6.59 13.64
N GLU A 325 31.64 -6.05 14.61
CA GLU A 325 31.19 -5.80 15.99
C GLU A 325 30.33 -4.53 16.13
N GLN A 326 30.29 -3.67 15.12
CA GLN A 326 29.59 -2.38 15.10
C GLN A 326 28.65 -2.30 13.89
N ASN A 327 27.68 -3.20 13.81
CA ASN A 327 26.57 -3.06 12.85
C ASN A 327 25.90 -1.69 13.08
N PRO A 328 25.93 -0.77 12.09
CA PRO A 328 25.44 0.60 12.28
C PRO A 328 23.91 0.63 12.51
N PHE A 329 23.19 -0.38 12.04
CA PHE A 329 21.74 -0.51 12.20
C PHE A 329 21.29 -0.93 13.60
N GLN A 330 22.23 -1.21 14.53
CA GLN A 330 21.90 -1.42 15.94
C GLN A 330 21.18 -0.22 16.58
N VAL A 331 21.31 0.96 15.97
CA VAL A 331 20.59 2.17 16.39
C VAL A 331 19.06 2.02 16.33
N LEU A 332 18.53 1.05 15.56
CA LEU A 332 17.10 0.78 15.44
C LEU A 332 16.51 -0.06 16.59
N VAL A 333 17.34 -0.79 17.34
CA VAL A 333 16.87 -1.71 18.40
C VAL A 333 16.01 -1.01 19.46
N PRO A 334 16.36 0.19 19.96
CA PRO A 334 15.52 0.89 20.93
C PRO A 334 14.16 1.30 20.36
N PHE A 335 14.07 1.58 19.06
CA PHE A 335 12.83 1.95 18.39
C PHE A 335 11.90 0.75 18.25
N LEU A 336 12.43 -0.39 17.79
CA LEU A 336 11.67 -1.64 17.64
C LEU A 336 11.10 -2.16 18.97
N ASN A 337 11.84 -1.95 20.07
CA ASN A 337 11.42 -2.34 21.43
C ASN A 337 10.64 -1.25 22.18
N SER A 338 10.36 -0.11 21.55
CA SER A 338 9.67 1.00 22.19
C SER A 338 8.21 0.63 22.51
N SER A 339 7.64 1.18 23.57
CA SER A 339 6.20 1.10 23.80
C SER A 339 5.38 2.08 22.97
N ASN A 340 6.02 3.12 22.42
CA ASN A 340 5.37 4.15 21.60
C ASN A 340 5.26 3.67 20.15
N HIS A 341 4.05 3.64 19.60
CA HIS A 341 3.77 3.19 18.23
C HIS A 341 4.51 3.99 17.16
N ASN A 342 4.61 5.31 17.30
CA ASN A 342 5.35 6.14 16.34
C ASN A 342 6.82 5.73 16.29
N LEU A 343 7.42 5.41 17.44
CA LEU A 343 8.81 4.96 17.51
C LEU A 343 8.96 3.52 17.02
N LYS A 344 8.01 2.61 17.32
CA LYS A 344 8.01 1.26 16.73
C LYS A 344 7.94 1.34 15.22
N TYR A 345 7.01 2.13 14.69
CA TYR A 345 6.83 2.35 13.27
C TYR A 345 8.10 2.93 12.64
N LEU A 346 8.74 3.93 13.26
CA LEU A 346 10.04 4.45 12.81
C LEU A 346 11.11 3.35 12.72
N GLY A 347 11.17 2.46 13.71
CA GLY A 347 12.09 1.32 13.72
C GLY A 347 11.80 0.33 12.59
N LEU A 348 10.52 0.00 12.38
CA LEU A 348 10.07 -0.89 11.31
C LEU A 348 10.31 -0.29 9.92
N LEU A 349 10.04 1.01 9.75
CA LEU A 349 10.30 1.75 8.53
C LEU A 349 11.81 1.81 8.25
N GLY A 350 12.64 2.07 9.26
CA GLY A 350 14.09 2.00 9.11
C GLY A 350 14.56 0.60 8.69
N MET A 351 13.92 -0.45 9.19
CA MET A 351 14.24 -1.83 8.87
C MET A 351 13.87 -2.23 7.43
N SER A 352 12.80 -1.65 6.86
CA SER A 352 12.35 -1.96 5.49
C SER A 352 13.34 -1.53 4.41
N PHE A 353 14.17 -0.52 4.70
CA PHE A 353 15.22 -0.07 3.78
C PHE A 353 16.46 -0.97 3.80
N ILE A 354 16.70 -1.71 4.89
CA ILE A 354 17.95 -2.44 5.11
C ILE A 354 17.88 -3.83 4.46
N ASP A 355 18.93 -4.21 3.72
CA ASP A 355 19.08 -5.59 3.22
C ASP A 355 19.13 -6.59 4.39
N GLU A 356 18.37 -7.68 4.25
CA GLU A 356 18.23 -8.77 5.24
C GLU A 356 19.57 -9.34 5.74
N SER A 357 20.63 -9.28 4.94
CA SER A 357 21.99 -9.69 5.33
C SER A 357 22.57 -8.89 6.50
N PHE A 358 22.12 -7.65 6.70
CA PHE A 358 22.53 -6.79 7.82
C PHE A 358 21.60 -6.88 9.03
N TRP A 359 20.50 -7.63 8.94
CA TRP A 359 19.60 -7.80 10.07
C TRP A 359 20.29 -8.59 11.18
N LYS A 360 19.92 -8.30 12.44
CA LYS A 360 20.41 -9.13 13.55
C LYS A 360 19.91 -10.56 13.36
N LYS A 361 20.73 -11.55 13.75
CA LYS A 361 20.34 -12.97 13.68
C LYS A 361 18.99 -13.27 14.36
N GLY A 362 18.70 -12.59 15.48
CA GLY A 362 17.41 -12.72 16.19
C GLY A 362 16.24 -11.93 15.58
N TRP A 363 16.43 -11.26 14.44
CA TRP A 363 15.33 -10.66 13.67
C TRP A 363 14.90 -11.59 12.52
N LEU A 364 15.83 -12.39 12.00
CA LEU A 364 15.61 -13.30 10.87
C LEU A 364 14.70 -14.49 11.20
N ASP A 365 14.50 -14.81 12.48
CA ASP A 365 13.54 -15.85 12.90
C ASP A 365 12.07 -15.38 12.86
N GLY A 366 11.84 -14.09 12.57
CA GLY A 366 10.53 -13.45 12.47
C GLY A 366 9.80 -13.25 13.80
N THR A 367 10.34 -13.75 14.92
CA THR A 367 9.66 -13.73 16.23
C THR A 367 9.48 -12.30 16.74
N LEU A 368 10.46 -11.43 16.53
CA LEU A 368 10.37 -10.01 16.87
C LEU A 368 9.18 -9.36 16.15
N LEU A 369 9.09 -9.50 14.83
CA LEU A 369 8.02 -8.88 14.04
C LEU A 369 6.65 -9.44 14.42
N ALA A 370 6.54 -10.75 14.65
CA ALA A 370 5.31 -11.38 15.09
C ALA A 370 4.89 -10.88 16.48
N SER A 371 5.84 -10.70 17.40
CA SER A 371 5.57 -10.12 18.73
C SER A 371 5.13 -8.66 18.65
N ILE A 372 5.65 -7.88 17.71
CA ILE A 372 5.23 -6.50 17.47
C ILE A 372 3.77 -6.50 17.00
N VAL A 373 3.42 -7.33 16.02
CA VAL A 373 2.03 -7.50 15.53
C VAL A 373 1.09 -7.93 16.67
N GLU A 374 1.52 -8.85 17.53
CA GLU A 374 0.73 -9.32 18.68
C GLU A 374 0.54 -8.23 19.75
N SER A 375 1.53 -7.36 19.94
CA SER A 375 1.52 -6.31 20.97
C SER A 375 0.82 -5.01 20.53
N SER A 376 0.73 -4.73 19.23
CA SER A 376 0.20 -3.48 18.67
C SER A 376 -1.19 -3.65 18.04
N TYR A 377 -2.10 -4.30 18.78
CA TYR A 377 -3.47 -4.62 18.32
C TYR A 377 -4.37 -3.38 18.11
N ASP A 378 -3.97 -2.22 18.60
CA ASP A 378 -4.68 -0.95 18.47
C ASP A 378 -4.13 -0.07 17.33
N ASP A 379 -3.07 -0.51 16.63
CA ASP A 379 -2.45 0.26 15.55
C ASP A 379 -2.30 -0.56 14.27
N HIS A 380 -3.18 -0.30 13.31
CA HIS A 380 -3.16 -0.95 12.00
C HIS A 380 -1.89 -0.66 11.19
N THR A 381 -1.33 0.55 11.31
CA THR A 381 -0.16 0.96 10.51
C THR A 381 1.09 0.20 10.92
N VAL A 382 1.29 0.01 12.23
CA VAL A 382 2.39 -0.81 12.77
C VAL A 382 2.25 -2.26 12.35
N ILE A 383 1.03 -2.81 12.36
CA ILE A 383 0.75 -4.18 11.92
C ILE A 383 1.12 -4.35 10.45
N THR A 384 0.62 -3.48 9.57
CA THR A 384 0.88 -3.54 8.12
C THR A 384 2.37 -3.47 7.82
N GLN A 385 3.09 -2.49 8.40
CA GLN A 385 4.53 -2.37 8.19
C GLN A 385 5.32 -3.58 8.71
N SER A 386 4.89 -4.17 9.82
CA SER A 386 5.52 -5.38 10.37
C SER A 386 5.34 -6.58 9.44
N ILE A 387 4.17 -6.72 8.83
CA ILE A 387 3.84 -7.76 7.86
C ILE A 387 4.66 -7.58 6.58
N GLU A 388 4.76 -6.36 6.04
CA GLU A 388 5.58 -6.05 4.87
C GLU A 388 7.06 -6.40 5.08
N ASN A 389 7.59 -6.06 6.26
CA ASN A 389 8.94 -6.46 6.63
C ASN A 389 9.06 -7.98 6.76
N MET A 390 8.04 -8.65 7.27
CA MET A 390 8.03 -10.10 7.43
C MET A 390 8.13 -10.82 6.08
N ASP A 391 7.47 -10.30 5.02
CA ASP A 391 7.52 -10.86 3.65
C ASP A 391 8.94 -11.00 3.10
N THR A 392 9.89 -10.18 3.57
CA THR A 392 11.30 -10.29 3.17
C THR A 392 11.94 -11.59 3.67
N ILE A 393 11.61 -12.03 4.89
CA ILE A 393 12.26 -13.16 5.57
C ILE A 393 11.43 -14.46 5.60
N VAL A 394 10.14 -14.44 5.23
CA VAL A 394 9.31 -15.66 5.34
C VAL A 394 9.88 -16.80 4.52
N ASP A 395 10.13 -17.91 5.20
CA ASP A 395 10.29 -19.25 4.67
C ASP A 395 9.45 -20.25 5.50
N GLN A 396 9.52 -21.54 5.18
CA GLN A 396 8.78 -22.58 5.90
C GLN A 396 9.13 -22.64 7.40
N HIS A 397 10.41 -22.42 7.76
CA HIS A 397 10.88 -22.48 9.14
C HIS A 397 10.42 -21.25 9.94
N VAL A 398 10.59 -20.06 9.38
CA VAL A 398 10.12 -18.79 9.95
C VAL A 398 8.61 -18.85 10.14
N LEU A 399 7.85 -19.31 9.14
CA LEU A 399 6.40 -19.40 9.21
C LEU A 399 5.92 -20.29 10.37
N ASN A 400 6.58 -21.43 10.60
CA ASN A 400 6.29 -22.30 11.73
C ASN A 400 6.48 -21.60 13.09
N ASN A 401 7.46 -20.70 13.18
CA ASN A 401 7.78 -19.98 14.43
C ASN A 401 6.81 -18.82 14.69
N ILE A 402 6.41 -18.09 13.65
CA ILE A 402 5.57 -16.88 13.79
C ILE A 402 4.07 -17.19 13.85
N ALA A 403 3.60 -18.31 13.28
CA ALA A 403 2.19 -18.60 13.16
C ALA A 403 1.42 -18.56 14.50
N PRO A 404 1.93 -19.09 15.63
CA PRO A 404 1.24 -18.99 16.92
C PRO A 404 1.01 -17.54 17.38
N HIS A 405 2.01 -16.67 17.21
CA HIS A 405 1.92 -15.25 17.56
C HIS A 405 0.90 -14.52 16.67
N LEU A 406 0.88 -14.84 15.37
CA LEU A 406 -0.06 -14.23 14.45
C LEU A 406 -1.50 -14.70 14.67
N ILE A 407 -1.72 -15.96 15.03
CA ILE A 407 -3.06 -16.46 15.41
C ILE A 407 -3.56 -15.74 16.68
N GLU A 408 -2.70 -15.56 17.68
CA GLU A 408 -3.05 -14.76 18.87
C GLU A 408 -3.33 -13.30 18.50
N ALA A 409 -2.54 -12.71 17.60
CA ALA A 409 -2.76 -11.36 17.11
C ALA A 409 -4.10 -11.21 16.37
N ILE A 410 -4.48 -12.18 15.52
CA ILE A 410 -5.80 -12.23 14.86
C ILE A 410 -6.90 -12.22 15.94
N SER A 411 -6.78 -13.05 16.98
CA SER A 411 -7.78 -13.16 18.05
C SER A 411 -7.95 -11.84 18.81
N ARG A 412 -6.84 -11.16 19.14
CA ARG A 412 -6.86 -9.85 19.83
C ARG A 412 -7.43 -8.72 18.97
N ASN A 413 -7.23 -8.78 17.66
CA ASN A 413 -7.69 -7.76 16.72
C ASN A 413 -9.13 -7.95 16.24
N TYR A 414 -9.91 -8.87 16.80
CA TYR A 414 -11.26 -9.20 16.29
C TYR A 414 -12.17 -7.97 16.09
N ASP A 415 -12.21 -7.04 17.05
CA ASP A 415 -13.05 -5.84 16.98
C ASP A 415 -12.58 -4.86 15.90
N ASN A 416 -11.29 -4.90 15.55
CA ASN A 416 -10.71 -4.14 14.45
C ASN A 416 -10.70 -5.00 13.18
N LYS A 417 -11.82 -4.99 12.44
CA LYS A 417 -11.99 -5.78 11.21
C LYS A 417 -10.80 -5.62 10.26
N GLN A 418 -10.30 -4.40 10.06
CA GLN A 418 -9.20 -4.11 9.12
C GLN A 418 -7.89 -4.80 9.52
N SER A 419 -7.47 -4.69 10.79
CA SER A 419 -6.25 -5.36 11.27
C SER A 419 -6.41 -6.88 11.29
N ASN A 420 -7.56 -7.39 11.73
CA ASN A 420 -7.84 -8.82 11.76
C ASN A 420 -7.76 -9.45 10.37
N THR A 421 -8.43 -8.86 9.37
CA THR A 421 -8.42 -9.39 8.00
C THR A 421 -7.04 -9.30 7.38
N THR A 422 -6.29 -8.21 7.62
CA THR A 422 -4.92 -8.04 7.09
C THR A 422 -3.99 -9.16 7.56
N ILE A 423 -3.97 -9.43 8.87
CA ILE A 423 -3.13 -10.51 9.43
C ILE A 423 -3.61 -11.87 8.93
N ALA A 424 -4.93 -12.12 8.94
CA ALA A 424 -5.50 -13.41 8.55
C ALA A 424 -5.29 -13.73 7.07
N TYR A 425 -5.55 -12.78 6.16
CA TYR A 425 -5.31 -12.97 4.73
C TYR A 425 -3.83 -13.22 4.44
N TRP A 426 -2.95 -12.45 5.07
CA TRP A 426 -1.51 -12.65 4.90
C TRP A 426 -1.06 -14.04 5.38
N LEU A 427 -1.39 -14.41 6.62
CA LEU A 427 -0.99 -15.69 7.21
C LEU A 427 -1.52 -16.88 6.41
N ILE A 428 -2.82 -16.88 6.08
CA ILE A 428 -3.45 -17.99 5.35
C ILE A 428 -2.81 -18.18 3.98
N ASN A 429 -2.56 -17.09 3.24
CA ASN A 429 -1.95 -17.18 1.92
C ASN A 429 -0.49 -17.66 2.00
N ARG A 430 0.28 -17.21 2.99
CA ARG A 430 1.66 -17.66 3.20
C ARG A 430 1.73 -19.13 3.59
N ILE A 431 0.79 -19.63 4.41
CA ILE A 431 0.67 -21.07 4.73
C ILE A 431 0.44 -21.88 3.44
N ILE A 432 -0.44 -21.43 2.56
CA ILE A 432 -0.73 -22.13 1.28
C ILE A 432 0.48 -22.12 0.35
N GLU A 433 1.21 -21.01 0.29
CA GLU A 433 2.37 -20.87 -0.60
C GLU A 433 3.56 -21.71 -0.15
N TYR A 434 3.88 -21.71 1.15
CA TYR A 434 5.10 -22.34 1.67
C TYR A 434 4.93 -23.80 2.11
N HIS A 435 3.70 -24.28 2.33
CA HIS A 435 3.42 -25.67 2.67
C HIS A 435 2.63 -26.35 1.57
N THR A 436 3.36 -26.88 0.58
CA THR A 436 2.80 -27.72 -0.50
C THR A 436 2.38 -29.09 0.01
N GLU A 437 3.06 -29.59 1.04
CA GLU A 437 2.68 -30.80 1.75
C GLU A 437 1.65 -30.43 2.82
N HIS A 438 0.41 -30.87 2.63
CA HIS A 438 -0.70 -30.65 3.57
C HIS A 438 -0.58 -31.55 4.80
N ASN A 439 0.52 -31.41 5.54
CA ASN A 439 0.83 -32.18 6.73
C ASN A 439 -0.02 -31.75 7.95
N ALA A 440 0.16 -32.43 9.08
CA ALA A 440 -0.56 -32.13 10.32
C ALA A 440 -0.47 -30.65 10.72
N TRP A 441 0.74 -30.07 10.72
CA TRP A 441 0.94 -28.67 11.08
C TRP A 441 0.16 -27.70 10.17
N PHE A 442 0.13 -27.97 8.86
CA PHE A 442 -0.64 -27.16 7.89
C PHE A 442 -2.12 -27.13 8.25
N VAL A 443 -2.71 -28.30 8.51
CA VAL A 443 -4.15 -28.41 8.81
C VAL A 443 -4.47 -27.76 10.16
N GLU A 444 -3.68 -28.02 11.20
CA GLU A 444 -3.89 -27.44 12.52
C GLU A 444 -3.80 -25.91 12.48
N THR A 445 -2.76 -25.38 11.85
CA THR A 445 -2.52 -23.94 11.78
C THR A 445 -3.57 -23.24 10.92
N MET A 446 -3.94 -23.82 9.77
CA MET A 446 -4.98 -23.28 8.90
C MET A 446 -6.35 -23.25 9.59
N LEU A 447 -6.74 -24.32 10.28
CA LEU A 447 -7.99 -24.38 11.03
C LEU A 447 -8.03 -23.33 12.15
N ASN A 448 -6.93 -23.17 12.89
CA ASN A 448 -6.84 -22.16 13.95
C ASN A 448 -6.85 -20.73 13.39
N ALA A 449 -6.15 -20.45 12.28
CA ALA A 449 -6.16 -19.14 11.63
C ALA A 449 -7.56 -18.76 11.12
N LEU A 450 -8.25 -19.68 10.44
CA LEU A 450 -9.64 -19.49 10.01
C LEU A 450 -10.57 -19.31 11.21
N ALA A 451 -10.36 -20.07 12.30
CA ALA A 451 -11.17 -19.95 13.51
C ALA A 451 -11.03 -18.60 14.20
N GLU A 452 -9.80 -18.12 14.41
CA GLU A 452 -9.59 -16.85 15.11
C GLU A 452 -9.98 -15.62 14.26
N SER A 453 -10.07 -15.77 12.93
CA SER A 453 -10.65 -14.75 12.04
C SER A 453 -12.17 -14.57 12.20
N ARG A 454 -12.83 -15.51 12.88
CA ARG A 454 -14.27 -15.52 13.21
C ARG A 454 -15.16 -15.29 12.00
N LYS A 455 -15.77 -14.11 11.89
CA LYS A 455 -16.71 -13.71 10.82
C LYS A 455 -16.19 -12.55 9.96
N ASN A 456 -14.93 -12.15 10.14
CA ASN A 456 -14.38 -10.97 9.48
C ASN A 456 -13.95 -11.24 8.03
N LEU A 457 -13.60 -12.49 7.70
CA LEU A 457 -13.24 -12.90 6.34
C LEU A 457 -14.46 -13.00 5.42
N ASP A 458 -14.23 -12.70 4.15
CA ASP A 458 -15.28 -12.76 3.13
C ASP A 458 -15.77 -14.19 2.89
N SER A 459 -17.07 -14.37 2.70
CA SER A 459 -17.71 -15.69 2.56
C SER A 459 -17.12 -16.54 1.44
N ASP A 460 -16.88 -15.93 0.26
CA ASP A 460 -16.31 -16.61 -0.91
C ASP A 460 -14.88 -17.11 -0.63
N TYR A 461 -14.10 -16.30 0.10
CA TYR A 461 -12.75 -16.67 0.50
C TYR A 461 -12.78 -17.83 1.50
N MET A 462 -13.66 -17.76 2.51
CA MET A 462 -13.87 -18.82 3.48
C MET A 462 -14.28 -20.14 2.82
N GLU A 463 -15.22 -20.10 1.87
CA GLU A 463 -15.67 -21.29 1.13
C GLU A 463 -14.53 -21.93 0.35
N SER A 464 -13.73 -21.11 -0.35
CA SER A 464 -12.55 -21.56 -1.09
C SER A 464 -11.53 -22.26 -0.19
N LYS A 465 -11.20 -21.65 0.97
CA LYS A 465 -10.21 -22.24 1.89
C LYS A 465 -10.73 -23.46 2.63
N CYS A 466 -12.00 -23.49 3.01
CA CYS A 466 -12.62 -24.68 3.60
C CYS A 466 -12.66 -25.85 2.59
N SER A 467 -12.95 -25.56 1.32
CA SER A 467 -12.92 -26.54 0.24
C SER A 467 -11.51 -27.08 -0.01
N LEU A 468 -10.49 -26.21 0.06
CA LEU A 468 -9.08 -26.62 -0.02
C LEU A 468 -8.72 -27.62 1.09
N LEU A 469 -9.07 -27.32 2.34
CA LEU A 469 -8.83 -28.23 3.48
C LEU A 469 -9.58 -29.55 3.33
N LYS A 470 -10.84 -29.51 2.91
CA LYS A 470 -11.64 -30.72 2.67
C LYS A 470 -11.01 -31.61 1.60
N ARG A 471 -10.53 -31.01 0.51
CA ARG A 471 -9.81 -31.71 -0.56
C ARG A 471 -8.50 -32.31 -0.05
N ALA A 472 -7.69 -31.52 0.66
CA ALA A 472 -6.42 -31.97 1.24
C ALA A 472 -6.60 -33.20 2.15
N LEU A 473 -7.67 -33.24 2.95
CA LEU A 473 -7.97 -34.38 3.83
C LEU A 473 -8.49 -35.62 3.08
N THR A 474 -9.12 -35.43 1.91
CA THR A 474 -9.73 -36.52 1.13
C THR A 474 -8.73 -37.16 0.16
N GLU A 475 -7.97 -36.34 -0.57
CA GLU A 475 -7.06 -36.78 -1.64
C GLU A 475 -5.72 -37.33 -1.10
N ASN A 476 -5.22 -36.81 0.02
CA ASN A 476 -4.00 -37.33 0.65
C ASN A 476 -4.36 -38.50 1.57
N VAL A 477 -4.42 -39.71 0.99
CA VAL A 477 -4.89 -40.94 1.67
C VAL A 477 -3.83 -41.56 2.59
N ASP A 478 -2.56 -41.16 2.49
CA ASP A 478 -1.45 -41.94 3.06
C ASP A 478 -1.00 -41.52 4.47
N GLU A 479 -1.39 -40.35 4.99
CA GLU A 479 -0.96 -39.87 6.32
C GLU A 479 -2.09 -39.87 7.37
N SER A 480 -2.23 -40.99 8.10
CA SER A 480 -3.16 -41.10 9.23
C SER A 480 -2.95 -40.01 10.30
N SER A 481 -1.71 -39.54 10.48
CA SER A 481 -1.34 -38.49 11.44
C SER A 481 -1.96 -37.13 11.13
N THR A 482 -2.02 -36.75 9.85
CA THR A 482 -2.56 -35.46 9.40
C THR A 482 -4.08 -35.42 9.63
N ARG A 483 -4.77 -36.51 9.33
CA ARG A 483 -6.20 -36.66 9.57
C ARG A 483 -6.54 -36.69 11.06
N GLU A 484 -5.73 -37.36 11.86
CA GLU A 484 -5.87 -37.35 13.32
C GLU A 484 -5.71 -35.94 13.92
N ALA A 485 -4.69 -35.19 13.48
CA ALA A 485 -4.46 -33.80 13.87
C ALA A 485 -5.67 -32.90 13.52
N ALA A 486 -6.26 -33.10 12.33
CA ALA A 486 -7.47 -32.38 11.90
C ALA A 486 -8.66 -32.65 12.83
N VAL A 487 -8.87 -33.90 13.24
CA VAL A 487 -9.96 -34.31 14.15
C VAL A 487 -9.74 -33.72 15.53
N ASN A 488 -8.52 -33.83 16.08
CA ASN A 488 -8.18 -33.31 17.40
C ASN A 488 -8.39 -31.79 17.48
N THR A 489 -7.90 -31.05 16.48
CA THR A 489 -8.08 -29.60 16.39
C THR A 489 -9.53 -29.21 16.20
N SER A 490 -10.27 -29.90 15.33
CA SER A 490 -11.71 -29.69 15.10
C SER A 490 -12.53 -29.87 16.37
N TYR A 491 -12.23 -30.91 17.15
CA TYR A 491 -12.88 -31.15 18.44
C TYR A 491 -12.59 -30.01 19.43
N ASP A 492 -11.32 -29.61 19.53
CA ASP A 492 -10.91 -28.54 20.45
C ASP A 492 -11.50 -27.18 20.06
N LEU A 493 -11.69 -26.90 18.76
CA LEU A 493 -12.39 -25.71 18.26
C LEU A 493 -13.87 -25.71 18.65
N LEU A 494 -14.60 -26.81 18.41
CA LEU A 494 -16.00 -26.89 18.87
C LEU A 494 -16.13 -26.78 20.38
N LYS A 495 -15.16 -27.32 21.14
CA LYS A 495 -15.14 -27.21 22.60
C LYS A 495 -14.93 -25.76 23.06
N LYS A 496 -14.10 -24.99 22.36
CA LYS A 496 -13.85 -23.55 22.61
C LYS A 496 -15.02 -22.65 22.17
N ALA A 497 -15.93 -23.15 21.33
CA ALA A 497 -17.14 -22.44 20.94
C ALA A 497 -18.13 -22.36 22.11
N ASN A 498 -17.85 -21.48 23.09
CA ASN A 498 -18.74 -21.20 24.22
C ASN A 498 -20.00 -20.40 23.81
N SER A 499 -20.05 -19.90 22.57
CA SER A 499 -21.17 -19.19 21.96
C SER A 499 -21.31 -19.60 20.49
N GLU A 500 -22.54 -19.72 20.02
CA GLU A 500 -22.90 -20.06 18.63
C GLU A 500 -22.27 -19.12 17.60
N ASP A 501 -22.12 -17.84 17.95
CA ASP A 501 -21.71 -16.79 17.03
C ASP A 501 -20.20 -16.58 16.88
N ARG A 502 -19.38 -17.45 17.51
CA ARG A 502 -17.93 -17.24 17.56
C ARG A 502 -17.25 -17.43 16.20
N TYR A 503 -17.69 -18.41 15.41
CA TYR A 503 -17.01 -18.83 14.19
C TYR A 503 -17.90 -18.66 12.96
N SER A 504 -17.30 -18.54 11.78
CA SER A 504 -18.03 -18.54 10.51
C SER A 504 -18.81 -19.86 10.32
N PRO A 505 -20.08 -19.83 9.86
CA PRO A 505 -20.87 -21.02 9.58
C PRO A 505 -20.16 -22.02 8.66
N LEU A 506 -19.43 -21.55 7.66
CA LEU A 506 -18.69 -22.38 6.70
C LEU A 506 -17.56 -23.18 7.36
N LEU A 507 -16.86 -22.57 8.33
CA LEU A 507 -15.82 -23.25 9.09
C LEU A 507 -16.45 -24.31 10.01
N VAL A 508 -17.57 -23.98 10.65
CA VAL A 508 -18.28 -24.93 11.51
C VAL A 508 -18.77 -26.14 10.73
N GLN A 509 -19.27 -25.95 9.51
CA GLN A 509 -19.65 -27.06 8.61
C GLN A 509 -18.46 -27.98 8.31
N LEU A 510 -17.30 -27.40 8.00
CA LEU A 510 -16.08 -28.17 7.77
C LEU A 510 -15.69 -28.97 9.02
N VAL A 511 -15.68 -28.33 10.18
CA VAL A 511 -15.31 -28.94 11.47
C VAL A 511 -16.27 -30.09 11.84
N ILE A 512 -17.59 -29.91 11.64
CA ILE A 512 -18.59 -30.96 11.84
C ILE A 512 -18.36 -32.11 10.86
N TRP A 513 -18.07 -31.81 9.59
CA TRP A 513 -17.77 -32.83 8.59
C TRP A 513 -16.49 -33.63 8.96
N ILE A 514 -15.42 -32.97 9.42
CA ILE A 514 -14.19 -33.64 9.86
C ILE A 514 -14.49 -34.61 11.02
N LEU A 515 -15.22 -34.17 12.03
CA LEU A 515 -15.61 -35.01 13.18
C LEU A 515 -16.52 -36.17 12.78
N GLY A 516 -17.46 -35.91 11.87
CA GLY A 516 -18.41 -36.90 11.35
C GLY A 516 -17.74 -37.97 10.51
N ASP A 517 -16.88 -37.60 9.56
CA ASP A 517 -16.36 -38.52 8.54
C ASP A 517 -15.01 -39.14 8.95
N ILE A 518 -14.12 -38.33 9.53
CA ILE A 518 -12.73 -38.68 9.84
C ILE A 518 -12.55 -39.03 11.33
N GLY A 519 -13.57 -38.80 12.17
CA GLY A 519 -13.50 -38.94 13.64
C GLY A 519 -12.93 -40.26 14.17
N TYR A 520 -13.06 -41.36 13.43
CA TYR A 520 -12.55 -42.69 13.81
C TYR A 520 -11.02 -42.79 13.89
N LEU A 521 -10.28 -41.82 13.32
CA LEU A 521 -8.82 -41.80 13.33
C LEU A 521 -8.23 -41.14 14.59
N SER A 522 -9.04 -40.53 15.46
CA SER A 522 -8.51 -39.91 16.69
C SER A 522 -8.15 -40.96 17.74
N SER A 523 -6.92 -40.91 18.25
CA SER A 523 -6.53 -41.66 19.45
C SER A 523 -6.98 -41.00 20.76
N LYS A 524 -7.30 -39.69 20.71
CA LYS A 524 -7.61 -38.86 21.89
C LYS A 524 -9.09 -38.85 22.26
N TYR A 525 -9.97 -38.92 21.26
CA TYR A 525 -11.42 -38.76 21.44
C TYR A 525 -12.16 -39.95 20.86
N THR A 526 -13.05 -40.56 21.64
CA THR A 526 -13.91 -41.63 21.15
C THR A 526 -15.09 -41.06 20.36
N ASP A 527 -15.73 -41.88 19.52
CA ASP A 527 -16.98 -41.50 18.85
C ASP A 527 -18.05 -41.02 19.85
N LEU A 528 -18.07 -41.55 21.10
CA LEU A 528 -18.98 -41.06 22.15
C LEU A 528 -18.63 -39.64 22.61
N ASP A 529 -17.35 -39.31 22.72
CA ASP A 529 -16.90 -37.96 23.08
C ASP A 529 -17.24 -36.96 21.98
N ILE A 530 -17.05 -37.36 20.71
CA ILE A 530 -17.42 -36.56 19.53
C ILE A 530 -18.93 -36.34 19.49
N MET A 531 -19.72 -37.41 19.67
CA MET A 531 -21.18 -37.33 19.75
C MET A 531 -21.66 -36.42 20.88
N LEU A 532 -21.04 -36.49 22.06
CA LEU A 532 -21.37 -35.61 23.18
C LEU A 532 -21.12 -34.15 22.81
N GLN A 533 -20.03 -33.86 22.10
CA GLN A 533 -19.71 -32.50 21.73
C GLN A 533 -20.60 -31.94 20.60
N LEU A 534 -20.91 -32.76 19.59
CA LEU A 534 -21.88 -32.41 18.56
C LEU A 534 -23.27 -32.19 19.19
N GLN A 535 -23.68 -33.02 20.14
CA GLN A 535 -24.94 -32.87 20.88
C GLN A 535 -25.00 -31.52 21.60
N ARG A 536 -23.94 -31.17 22.34
CA ARG A 536 -23.85 -29.86 23.04
C ARG A 536 -23.92 -28.71 22.05
N TRP A 537 -23.22 -28.81 20.93
CA TRP A 537 -23.20 -27.76 19.91
C TRP A 537 -24.57 -27.57 19.25
N ILE A 538 -25.25 -28.66 18.86
CA ILE A 538 -26.62 -28.62 18.31
C ILE A 538 -27.58 -27.93 19.30
N GLN A 539 -27.47 -28.23 20.60
CA GLN A 539 -28.29 -27.59 21.64
C GLN A 539 -27.96 -26.11 21.84
N LEU A 540 -26.70 -25.70 21.67
CA LEU A 540 -26.30 -24.29 21.74
C LEU A 540 -26.93 -23.46 20.62
N VAL A 541 -27.15 -24.08 19.45
CA VAL A 541 -27.71 -23.50 18.23
C VAL A 541 -29.24 -23.41 18.25
N GLN A 542 -29.89 -23.94 19.29
CA GLN A 542 -31.36 -23.91 19.39
C GLN A 542 -31.86 -22.53 19.86
N GLY A 543 -32.43 -21.76 18.92
CA GLY A 543 -33.45 -20.74 19.22
C GLY A 543 -32.96 -19.35 19.59
N LYS A 544 -31.78 -18.91 19.11
CA LYS A 544 -31.21 -17.60 19.48
C LYS A 544 -30.89 -16.67 18.30
N ASN A 545 -30.87 -17.16 17.05
CA ASN A 545 -30.60 -16.35 15.87
C ASN A 545 -31.91 -15.80 15.25
N PRO A 546 -31.94 -14.55 14.75
CA PRO A 546 -33.13 -13.99 14.11
C PRO A 546 -33.47 -14.66 12.77
N ASP A 547 -32.47 -15.28 12.11
CA ASP A 547 -32.61 -15.99 10.84
C ASP A 547 -32.54 -17.51 11.07
N LYS A 548 -33.69 -18.13 11.32
CA LYS A 548 -33.80 -19.56 11.71
C LYS A 548 -33.22 -20.54 10.68
N THR A 549 -33.02 -20.11 9.45
CA THR A 549 -32.62 -20.94 8.30
C THR A 549 -31.17 -21.42 8.39
N ALA A 550 -30.25 -20.57 8.84
CA ALA A 550 -28.82 -20.92 8.97
C ALA A 550 -28.57 -21.90 10.12
N ASP A 551 -29.17 -21.64 11.29
CA ASP A 551 -29.19 -22.56 12.43
C ASP A 551 -29.79 -23.90 12.02
N GLU A 552 -30.83 -23.84 11.18
CA GLU A 552 -31.47 -25.04 10.70
C GLU A 552 -30.52 -25.88 9.85
N TYR A 553 -29.85 -25.27 8.89
CA TYR A 553 -28.87 -25.94 8.04
C TYR A 553 -27.73 -26.57 8.85
N LEU A 554 -27.14 -25.85 9.80
CA LEU A 554 -26.03 -26.38 10.60
C LEU A 554 -26.44 -27.54 11.52
N GLN A 555 -27.63 -27.48 12.10
CA GLN A 555 -28.19 -28.59 12.87
C GLN A 555 -28.36 -29.86 12.01
N THR A 556 -28.72 -29.73 10.74
CA THR A 556 -28.80 -30.87 9.81
C THR A 556 -27.42 -31.53 9.62
N PHE A 557 -26.37 -30.73 9.42
CA PHE A 557 -24.99 -31.22 9.33
C PHE A 557 -24.55 -31.92 10.62
N GLY A 558 -24.89 -31.36 11.78
CA GLY A 558 -24.62 -31.98 13.08
C GLY A 558 -25.29 -33.34 13.23
N LEU A 559 -26.56 -33.48 12.84
CA LEU A 559 -27.27 -34.76 12.87
C LEU A 559 -26.67 -35.79 11.91
N GLN A 560 -26.23 -35.35 10.72
CA GLN A 560 -25.55 -36.22 9.77
C GLN A 560 -24.22 -36.75 10.33
N ALA A 561 -23.44 -35.91 11.00
CA ALA A 561 -22.21 -36.32 11.67
C ALA A 561 -22.49 -37.30 12.84
N ILE A 562 -23.54 -37.05 13.63
CA ILE A 562 -23.99 -37.99 14.68
C ILE A 562 -24.39 -39.34 14.06
N LYS A 563 -25.11 -39.33 12.93
CA LYS A 563 -25.46 -40.55 12.20
C LYS A 563 -24.21 -41.36 11.85
N GLN A 564 -23.19 -40.72 11.29
CA GLN A 564 -21.92 -41.39 10.98
C GLN A 564 -21.26 -41.98 12.24
N CYS A 565 -21.22 -41.25 13.36
CA CYS A 565 -20.65 -41.74 14.62
C CYS A 565 -21.42 -42.94 15.19
N ILE A 566 -22.76 -42.94 15.12
CA ILE A 566 -23.60 -44.07 15.57
C ILE A 566 -23.36 -45.28 14.69
N MET A 567 -23.29 -45.11 13.37
CA MET A 567 -23.03 -46.20 12.44
C MET A 567 -21.66 -46.86 12.66
N ARG A 568 -20.64 -46.08 13.04
CA ARG A 568 -19.29 -46.58 13.36
C ARG A 568 -19.21 -47.24 14.74
N SER A 569 -19.64 -46.54 15.78
CA SER A 569 -19.46 -46.96 17.17
C SER A 569 -20.52 -47.95 17.67
N LYS A 570 -21.67 -48.00 16.99
CA LYS A 570 -22.87 -48.77 17.36
C LYS A 570 -23.35 -48.51 18.79
N LYS A 571 -23.01 -47.33 19.30
CA LYS A 571 -23.41 -46.82 20.61
C LYS A 571 -23.97 -45.42 20.40
N TRP A 572 -24.84 -44.99 21.31
CA TRP A 572 -25.38 -43.64 21.32
C TRP A 572 -25.55 -43.15 22.75
N LEU A 573 -25.64 -41.83 22.89
CA LEU A 573 -25.90 -41.18 24.17
C LEU A 573 -27.42 -41.05 24.37
N SER A 574 -27.89 -41.25 25.60
CA SER A 574 -29.32 -41.11 25.94
C SER A 574 -29.88 -39.70 25.64
N GLY A 575 -29.01 -38.67 25.70
CA GLY A 575 -29.37 -37.31 25.35
C GLY A 575 -29.66 -37.09 23.86
N ILE A 576 -29.12 -37.92 22.97
CA ILE A 576 -29.36 -37.85 21.52
C ILE A 576 -30.79 -38.31 21.19
N GLU A 577 -31.31 -39.34 21.87
CA GLU A 577 -32.69 -39.81 21.68
C GLU A 577 -33.73 -38.72 21.95
N ALA A 578 -33.48 -37.85 22.93
CA ALA A 578 -34.35 -36.73 23.24
C ALA A 578 -34.39 -35.71 22.08
N ILE A 579 -33.22 -35.37 21.53
CA ILE A 579 -33.10 -34.46 20.38
C ILE A 579 -33.74 -35.07 19.12
N LEU A 580 -33.52 -36.36 18.86
CA LEU A 580 -34.12 -37.03 17.69
C LEU A 580 -35.66 -37.09 17.78
N LYS A 581 -36.22 -37.32 18.97
CA LYS A 581 -37.68 -37.28 19.20
C LYS A 581 -38.27 -35.89 18.96
N GLU A 582 -37.52 -34.84 19.31
CA GLU A 582 -37.89 -33.45 19.02
C GLU A 582 -37.83 -33.16 17.51
N TYR A 583 -36.72 -33.51 16.85
CA TYR A 583 -36.49 -33.22 15.43
C TYR A 583 -37.28 -34.09 14.47
N LYS A 584 -37.84 -35.22 14.90
CA LYS A 584 -38.87 -35.97 14.16
C LYS A 584 -40.11 -35.12 13.81
N ARG A 585 -40.34 -34.03 14.54
CA ARG A 585 -41.42 -33.06 14.29
C ARG A 585 -40.94 -31.75 13.67
N SER A 586 -39.67 -31.68 13.24
CA SER A 586 -39.10 -30.50 12.61
C SER A 586 -39.80 -30.17 11.28
N PRO A 587 -39.99 -28.88 10.95
CA PRO A 587 -40.51 -28.46 9.64
C PRO A 587 -39.49 -28.63 8.49
N VAL A 588 -38.21 -28.84 8.80
CA VAL A 588 -37.15 -29.07 7.83
C VAL A 588 -37.14 -30.55 7.43
N SER A 589 -37.40 -30.84 6.15
CA SER A 589 -37.54 -32.21 5.63
C SER A 589 -36.31 -33.08 5.90
N GLU A 590 -35.11 -32.56 5.63
CA GLU A 590 -33.85 -33.29 5.78
C GLU A 590 -33.58 -33.70 7.23
N LYS A 591 -33.81 -32.79 8.20
CA LYS A 591 -33.69 -33.12 9.63
C LYS A 591 -34.68 -34.16 10.06
N GLN A 592 -35.91 -34.03 9.57
CA GLN A 592 -37.00 -34.92 9.90
C GLN A 592 -36.72 -36.33 9.40
N GLU A 593 -36.17 -36.45 8.19
CA GLU A 593 -35.74 -37.70 7.58
C GLU A 593 -34.61 -38.35 8.38
N ILE A 594 -33.50 -37.64 8.62
CA ILE A 594 -32.36 -38.15 9.41
C ILE A 594 -32.80 -38.56 10.81
N ALA A 595 -33.68 -37.78 11.46
CA ALA A 595 -34.17 -38.09 12.80
C ALA A 595 -35.05 -39.34 12.85
N ARG A 596 -35.89 -39.58 11.82
CA ARG A 596 -36.68 -40.81 11.71
C ARG A 596 -35.78 -42.01 11.47
N GLU A 597 -34.87 -41.92 10.51
CA GLU A 597 -33.92 -42.99 10.20
C GLU A 597 -33.12 -43.42 11.42
N LEU A 598 -32.58 -42.46 12.19
CA LEU A 598 -31.83 -42.77 13.40
C LEU A 598 -32.70 -43.38 14.50
N LEU A 599 -33.94 -42.93 14.67
CA LEU A 599 -34.86 -43.53 15.64
C LEU A 599 -35.28 -44.95 15.26
N ASP A 600 -35.43 -45.21 13.96
CA ASP A 600 -35.76 -46.53 13.44
C ASP A 600 -34.54 -47.48 13.63
N ILE A 601 -33.31 -47.01 13.38
CA ILE A 601 -32.07 -47.75 13.66
C ILE A 601 -31.92 -48.06 15.16
N ILE A 602 -32.23 -47.11 16.05
CA ILE A 602 -32.19 -47.31 17.51
C ILE A 602 -33.27 -48.28 17.99
N ALA A 603 -34.43 -48.31 17.32
CA ALA A 603 -35.55 -49.19 17.67
C ALA A 603 -35.36 -50.64 17.17
N ASP A 604 -34.48 -50.86 16.20
CA ASP A 604 -34.23 -52.17 15.63
C ASP A 604 -33.31 -53.01 16.54
N ALA A 605 -33.90 -53.97 17.26
CA ALA A 605 -33.17 -54.90 18.13
C ALA A 605 -32.22 -55.86 17.36
N SER A 606 -32.30 -55.90 16.02
CA SER A 606 -31.37 -56.65 15.18
C SER A 606 -30.06 -55.91 14.92
N PHE A 607 -30.02 -54.58 15.09
CA PHE A 607 -28.84 -53.76 14.83
C PHE A 607 -27.66 -54.06 15.79
N GLU A 608 -27.95 -54.47 17.03
CA GLU A 608 -26.94 -55.00 17.96
C GLU A 608 -26.46 -56.42 17.58
N LYS A 609 -27.29 -57.21 16.87
CA LYS A 609 -27.05 -58.63 16.56
C LYS A 609 -26.46 -58.88 15.18
N GLU A 610 -26.84 -58.14 14.14
CA GLU A 610 -26.40 -58.33 12.75
C GLU A 610 -24.89 -58.14 12.53
N PHE A 611 -24.18 -57.60 13.52
CA PHE A 611 -22.73 -57.43 13.45
C PHE A 611 -21.91 -58.29 14.41
N GLN A 612 -22.54 -59.10 15.27
CA GLN A 612 -21.82 -60.19 15.93
C GLN A 612 -21.47 -61.32 14.95
N GLU A 613 -22.17 -61.41 13.81
CA GLU A 613 -21.85 -62.37 12.74
C GLU A 613 -20.92 -61.80 11.64
N ILE A 614 -20.70 -60.48 11.58
CA ILE A 614 -19.73 -59.85 10.67
C ILE A 614 -18.55 -59.30 11.49
N ALA A 615 -17.85 -60.21 12.18
CA ALA A 615 -16.55 -59.99 12.79
C ALA A 615 -15.43 -60.66 11.97
N THR A 616 -15.48 -60.52 10.64
CA THR A 616 -14.35 -60.75 9.73
C THR A 616 -14.19 -59.52 8.85
N PRO A 617 -12.96 -59.05 8.59
CA PRO A 617 -12.71 -57.74 7.99
C PRO A 617 -13.38 -57.64 6.61
N LEU A 618 -14.20 -56.61 6.42
CA LEU A 618 -14.72 -56.24 5.10
C LEU A 618 -13.55 -55.80 4.20
N PRO A 619 -13.47 -56.26 2.94
CA PRO A 619 -12.51 -55.74 1.97
C PRO A 619 -12.88 -54.30 1.55
N PRO A 620 -11.90 -53.49 1.10
CA PRO A 620 -12.14 -52.11 0.69
C PRO A 620 -13.09 -52.03 -0.50
N SER A 621 -14.02 -51.06 -0.44
CA SER A 621 -14.96 -50.77 -1.51
C SER A 621 -14.23 -50.41 -2.82
N ILE A 622 -14.68 -51.05 -3.90
CA ILE A 622 -14.06 -51.07 -5.23
C ILE A 622 -13.99 -49.65 -5.82
N SER A 623 -12.76 -49.15 -6.01
CA SER A 623 -12.40 -48.43 -7.23
C SER A 623 -11.26 -49.20 -7.92
N GLN A 624 -11.51 -49.54 -9.19
CA GLN A 624 -10.59 -50.12 -10.18
C GLN A 624 -10.29 -51.63 -10.08
N LEU A 625 -10.82 -52.37 -11.06
CA LEU A 625 -10.45 -53.75 -11.36
C LEU A 625 -9.23 -53.80 -12.29
N SER A 626 -8.29 -54.65 -11.87
CA SER A 626 -7.43 -55.54 -12.67
C SER A 626 -6.01 -55.07 -13.01
N ALA A 627 -5.07 -55.58 -12.21
CA ALA A 627 -3.89 -56.24 -12.73
C ALA A 627 -3.67 -57.51 -11.91
N ASN A 628 -3.79 -58.69 -12.50
CA ASN A 628 -3.34 -59.93 -11.85
C ASN A 628 -2.19 -60.56 -12.65
N PRO A 629 -1.00 -60.70 -12.05
CA PRO A 629 0.13 -61.39 -12.64
C PRO A 629 0.00 -62.92 -12.45
N ASN A 630 0.31 -63.67 -13.52
CA ASN A 630 0.65 -65.10 -13.56
C ASN A 630 -0.46 -66.14 -13.81
N ARG A 631 -0.74 -66.39 -15.10
CA ARG A 631 -0.83 -67.75 -15.69
C ARG A 631 -0.60 -67.69 -17.22
N PRO A 632 -0.18 -68.77 -17.90
CA PRO A 632 1.20 -69.21 -18.10
C PRO A 632 1.73 -68.95 -19.54
N LYS A 633 3.06 -68.95 -19.68
CA LYS A 633 3.80 -68.88 -20.95
C LYS A 633 3.46 -70.10 -21.85
N THR A 634 3.39 -69.95 -23.19
CA THR A 634 4.44 -70.34 -24.18
C THR A 634 3.89 -70.35 -25.63
N ILE A 635 4.75 -69.98 -26.61
CA ILE A 635 4.72 -70.23 -28.08
C ILE A 635 3.70 -69.40 -28.89
N GLY A 636 4.01 -68.65 -29.96
CA GLY A 636 5.20 -68.41 -30.76
C GLY A 636 4.78 -67.92 -32.16
N LYS A 637 5.66 -67.16 -32.83
CA LYS A 637 5.77 -66.92 -34.28
C LYS A 637 4.86 -65.90 -34.98
N TYR A 638 5.55 -64.89 -35.53
CA TYR A 638 5.53 -64.41 -36.92
C TYR A 638 4.22 -64.41 -37.74
N SER A 639 3.92 -63.20 -38.23
CA SER A 639 3.48 -62.81 -39.58
C SER A 639 2.35 -63.56 -40.27
N THR A 640 1.37 -62.77 -40.76
CA THR A 640 0.81 -62.71 -42.13
C THR A 640 -0.46 -61.85 -42.00
N GLY A 641 -0.68 -60.76 -42.73
CA GLY A 641 -0.41 -60.57 -44.15
C GLY A 641 -1.50 -61.26 -44.96
N THR A 642 -2.17 -60.49 -45.82
CA THR A 642 -3.10 -60.91 -46.90
C THR A 642 -4.52 -61.27 -46.44
N THR A 643 -5.62 -60.87 -47.05
CA THR A 643 -5.98 -60.25 -48.35
C THR A 643 -7.52 -60.16 -48.34
N LYS A 644 -8.29 -59.45 -49.17
CA LYS A 644 -8.19 -58.91 -50.53
C LYS A 644 -9.37 -57.92 -50.63
N GLN A 645 -9.25 -56.68 -51.08
CA GLN A 645 -8.52 -56.04 -52.18
C GLN A 645 -9.33 -55.96 -53.48
N ASP A 646 -9.10 -54.82 -54.14
CA ASP A 646 -9.56 -54.41 -55.46
C ASP A 646 -11.03 -53.97 -55.47
N ASP A 647 -11.42 -52.84 -56.05
CA ASP A 647 -10.78 -51.86 -56.92
C ASP A 647 -11.86 -50.77 -57.10
N ALA A 648 -11.71 -49.52 -57.50
CA ALA A 648 -10.71 -48.64 -58.10
C ALA A 648 -11.52 -47.30 -58.22
N TYR A 649 -11.05 -46.08 -58.40
CA TYR A 649 -9.76 -45.42 -58.60
C TYR A 649 -10.08 -43.91 -58.64
N ALA A 650 -9.11 -43.07 -58.31
CA ALA A 650 -9.09 -41.63 -58.61
C ALA A 650 -8.84 -41.39 -60.15
N PRO A 651 -8.32 -40.26 -60.70
CA PRO A 651 -7.96 -38.94 -60.13
C PRO A 651 -8.13 -37.68 -61.05
N ARG A 652 -7.91 -36.50 -60.44
CA ARG A 652 -7.19 -35.27 -60.90
C ARG A 652 -7.54 -34.50 -62.20
N LYS A 653 -7.63 -33.17 -61.98
CA LYS A 653 -7.12 -32.00 -62.76
C LYS A 653 -7.92 -31.49 -63.99
N ALA A 654 -8.42 -30.25 -63.93
CA ALA A 654 -7.82 -29.04 -64.56
C ALA A 654 -8.85 -27.95 -64.98
N MET A 655 -8.53 -26.70 -64.62
CA MET A 655 -8.69 -25.41 -65.35
C MET A 655 -10.04 -24.91 -65.95
N ASN A 656 -10.39 -23.71 -65.46
CA ASN A 656 -10.71 -22.45 -66.18
C ASN A 656 -12.12 -22.10 -66.72
N HIS A 657 -12.43 -20.82 -66.45
CA HIS A 657 -13.24 -19.83 -67.18
C HIS A 657 -14.79 -19.87 -67.11
N HIS A 658 -15.41 -18.86 -66.50
CA HIS A 658 -15.93 -17.63 -67.16
C HIS A 658 -16.92 -16.85 -66.25
N LEU A 659 -16.73 -15.53 -66.22
CA LEU A 659 -17.66 -14.46 -65.78
C LEU A 659 -18.76 -14.22 -66.85
N PRO A 660 -19.61 -13.15 -66.78
CA PRO A 660 -20.62 -12.68 -65.81
C PRO A 660 -21.98 -12.50 -66.59
N PRO A 661 -22.92 -11.50 -66.43
CA PRO A 661 -23.12 -10.33 -65.55
C PRO A 661 -24.54 -10.31 -64.89
N SER A 662 -25.10 -9.29 -64.23
CA SER A 662 -25.01 -7.82 -64.30
C SER A 662 -25.76 -7.13 -63.13
N SER A 663 -25.31 -5.89 -62.83
CA SER A 663 -26.06 -4.67 -62.43
C SER A 663 -26.90 -4.67 -61.13
N SER A 664 -26.51 -3.95 -60.06
CA SER A 664 -26.60 -2.47 -59.81
C SER A 664 -27.95 -2.10 -59.15
N THR A 665 -28.13 -1.13 -58.25
CA THR A 665 -27.43 0.12 -57.90
C THR A 665 -28.12 0.72 -56.65
N THR A 666 -27.37 1.41 -55.77
CA THR A 666 -27.61 2.75 -55.11
C THR A 666 -29.07 3.21 -54.87
N SER A 667 -29.49 3.97 -53.85
CA SER A 667 -28.89 4.80 -52.79
C SER A 667 -30.04 5.57 -52.12
N ASN A 668 -29.81 6.05 -50.90
CA ASN A 668 -30.27 7.35 -50.37
C ASN A 668 -31.73 7.61 -49.90
N ASP A 669 -31.74 8.26 -48.73
CA ASP A 669 -32.57 9.40 -48.29
C ASP A 669 -33.98 9.18 -47.71
N SER A 670 -34.01 9.25 -46.37
CA SER A 670 -34.66 10.35 -45.62
C SER A 670 -36.14 10.21 -45.19
N VAL A 671 -36.35 10.50 -43.89
CA VAL A 671 -37.39 11.38 -43.32
C VAL A 671 -38.73 10.77 -42.79
N HIS A 672 -38.89 10.95 -41.47
CA HIS A 672 -40.08 11.36 -40.69
C HIS A 672 -41.01 10.36 -39.92
N LEU A 673 -40.97 10.55 -38.59
CA LEU A 673 -42.04 10.98 -37.66
C LEU A 673 -42.79 9.96 -36.78
N LYS A 674 -42.80 10.33 -35.47
CA LYS A 674 -43.79 10.08 -34.39
C LYS A 674 -43.71 8.68 -33.74
N THR A 675 -43.72 8.50 -32.41
CA THR A 675 -44.33 9.28 -31.33
C THR A 675 -43.94 8.73 -29.95
N LYS A 676 -44.16 9.56 -28.93
CA LYS A 676 -44.52 9.30 -27.51
C LYS A 676 -43.44 9.39 -26.42
N ALA A 677 -43.62 10.46 -25.66
CA ALA A 677 -43.03 10.77 -24.38
C ALA A 677 -43.44 9.80 -23.26
N SER A 678 -42.55 9.63 -22.28
CA SER A 678 -42.95 9.59 -20.88
C SER A 678 -41.83 10.16 -20.00
N THR A 679 -42.23 11.12 -19.16
CA THR A 679 -41.46 11.90 -18.21
C THR A 679 -41.15 11.09 -16.95
N SER A 680 -39.91 11.16 -16.46
CA SER A 680 -39.64 11.05 -15.02
C SER A 680 -38.51 12.01 -14.66
N ALA A 681 -38.81 12.88 -13.68
CA ALA A 681 -37.96 13.94 -13.20
C ALA A 681 -36.78 13.37 -12.40
N SER A 682 -35.56 13.74 -12.77
CA SER A 682 -34.37 13.56 -11.95
C SER A 682 -33.98 14.89 -11.32
N SER A 683 -33.67 14.83 -10.02
CA SER A 683 -33.18 15.92 -9.20
C SER A 683 -31.91 16.55 -9.78
N PRO A 684 -31.69 17.87 -9.59
CA PRO A 684 -30.47 18.51 -10.07
C PRO A 684 -29.26 17.95 -9.31
N LYS A 685 -28.30 17.41 -10.06
CA LYS A 685 -26.99 17.00 -9.56
C LYS A 685 -26.25 18.25 -9.08
N VAL A 686 -25.92 18.28 -7.79
CA VAL A 686 -24.99 19.23 -7.19
C VAL A 686 -23.59 18.93 -7.76
N PRO A 687 -22.85 19.90 -8.31
CA PRO A 687 -21.46 19.68 -8.71
C PRO A 687 -20.63 19.35 -7.47
N SER A 688 -19.95 18.21 -7.48
CA SER A 688 -18.93 17.87 -6.50
C SER A 688 -17.72 18.76 -6.74
N TYR A 689 -17.51 19.76 -5.88
CA TYR A 689 -16.24 20.45 -5.83
C TYR A 689 -15.17 19.46 -5.35
N HIS A 690 -14.21 19.16 -6.22
CA HIS A 690 -12.97 18.52 -5.81
C HIS A 690 -12.31 19.43 -4.78
N THR A 691 -12.17 18.93 -3.56
CA THR A 691 -11.36 19.56 -2.52
C THR A 691 -9.92 19.23 -2.85
N GLU A 692 -9.30 20.02 -3.72
CA GLU A 692 -7.84 20.04 -3.86
C GLU A 692 -7.25 20.68 -2.60
N THR A 693 -7.11 19.89 -1.55
CA THR A 693 -6.24 20.20 -0.40
C THR A 693 -4.77 19.94 -0.78
N GLY A 694 -4.32 20.47 -1.92
CA GLY A 694 -2.97 20.25 -2.48
C GLY A 694 -1.95 21.35 -2.13
N LEU A 695 -2.37 22.52 -1.67
CA LEU A 695 -1.49 23.71 -1.62
C LEU A 695 -0.80 23.98 -0.27
N VAL A 696 -0.91 23.07 0.72
CA VAL A 696 -0.22 23.20 2.02
C VAL A 696 0.71 22.02 2.34
N SER A 697 0.84 21.01 1.47
CA SER A 697 1.75 19.86 1.70
C SER A 697 3.06 19.88 0.88
N SER A 698 3.30 20.88 0.03
CA SER A 698 4.43 20.88 -0.93
C SER A 698 5.83 21.12 -0.34
N LEU A 699 6.03 20.88 0.97
CA LEU A 699 7.37 20.80 1.56
C LEU A 699 7.60 19.54 2.40
N ILE A 700 6.60 18.67 2.62
CA ILE A 700 6.77 17.48 3.47
C ILE A 700 6.23 16.17 2.87
N ASP A 701 5.32 16.15 1.89
CA ASP A 701 4.89 14.89 1.28
C ASP A 701 5.22 14.86 -0.22
N LEU A 702 6.42 14.39 -0.55
CA LEU A 702 6.70 13.71 -1.82
C LEU A 702 6.78 12.21 -1.50
N GLU A 703 5.62 11.61 -1.22
CA GLU A 703 5.44 10.21 -1.59
C GLU A 703 5.50 10.15 -3.11
N LEU A 704 6.29 9.20 -3.61
CA LEU A 704 6.49 8.84 -5.01
C LEU A 704 5.20 9.03 -5.82
N GLN A 705 5.10 10.17 -6.51
CA GLN A 705 4.40 10.17 -7.78
C GLN A 705 5.31 9.38 -8.71
N ASP A 706 4.84 8.22 -9.15
CA ASP A 706 5.40 7.58 -10.33
C ASP A 706 5.43 8.66 -11.42
N GLU A 707 6.61 9.17 -11.74
CA GLU A 707 6.79 10.07 -12.87
C GLU A 707 6.35 9.28 -14.10
N ASP A 708 5.21 9.67 -14.67
CA ASP A 708 4.86 9.38 -16.05
C ASP A 708 5.97 10.01 -16.91
N ASP A 709 7.02 9.21 -17.12
CA ASP A 709 8.17 9.45 -17.96
C ASP A 709 7.67 9.54 -19.41
N GLU A 710 7.12 10.71 -19.79
CA GLU A 710 6.75 11.08 -21.16
C GLU A 710 8.03 11.13 -22.02
N GLY A 711 8.57 9.97 -22.33
CA GLY A 711 9.80 9.80 -23.09
C GLY A 711 10.26 8.35 -23.23
N SER A 712 9.91 7.44 -22.32
CA SER A 712 10.28 6.02 -22.43
C SER A 712 9.07 5.16 -22.82
N ILE A 713 9.02 4.74 -24.09
CA ILE A 713 8.00 3.81 -24.61
C ILE A 713 7.88 2.62 -23.63
N GLU A 714 6.73 2.50 -22.96
CA GLU A 714 6.41 1.33 -22.13
C GLU A 714 6.48 0.09 -23.03
N LEU A 715 7.49 -0.74 -22.78
CA LEU A 715 7.75 -1.91 -23.60
C LEU A 715 6.89 -3.06 -23.07
N SER A 716 5.80 -3.39 -23.76
CA SER A 716 4.92 -4.49 -23.35
C SER A 716 5.62 -5.85 -23.49
N THR A 717 5.13 -6.89 -22.80
CA THR A 717 5.61 -8.28 -23.00
C THR A 717 5.58 -8.70 -24.48
N GLN A 718 4.58 -8.24 -25.23
CA GLN A 718 4.45 -8.56 -26.66
C GLN A 718 5.54 -7.86 -27.49
N ASP A 719 5.86 -6.61 -27.16
CA ASP A 719 6.92 -5.86 -27.82
C ASP A 719 8.30 -6.40 -27.47
N PHE A 720 8.52 -6.81 -26.21
CA PHE A 720 9.71 -7.55 -25.81
C PHE A 720 9.90 -8.80 -26.64
N GLY A 721 8.85 -9.63 -26.79
CA GLY A 721 8.92 -10.84 -27.61
C GLY A 721 9.26 -10.57 -29.08
N ARG A 722 8.76 -9.47 -29.65
CA ARG A 722 9.09 -9.04 -31.03
C ARG A 722 10.55 -8.63 -31.15
N LEU A 723 11.04 -7.77 -30.25
CA LEU A 723 12.43 -7.31 -30.25
C LEU A 723 13.41 -8.45 -29.96
N TRP A 724 13.05 -9.36 -29.04
CA TRP A 724 13.85 -10.54 -28.70
C TRP A 724 14.20 -11.37 -29.92
N VAL A 725 13.25 -11.56 -30.85
CA VAL A 725 13.47 -12.32 -32.09
C VAL A 725 14.27 -11.53 -33.12
N GLN A 726 14.12 -10.20 -33.15
CA GLN A 726 14.80 -9.32 -34.12
C GLN A 726 16.27 -9.07 -33.76
N TYR A 727 16.62 -9.09 -32.49
CA TYR A 727 17.96 -8.78 -32.00
C TYR A 727 18.95 -9.91 -32.35
N PRO A 728 19.94 -9.67 -33.23
CA PRO A 728 20.79 -10.71 -33.78
C PRO A 728 21.95 -11.11 -32.86
N VAL A 729 22.32 -10.25 -31.92
CA VAL A 729 23.45 -10.47 -31.00
C VAL A 729 22.93 -11.08 -29.70
N GLU A 730 23.54 -12.18 -29.25
CA GLU A 730 23.18 -12.88 -28.03
C GLU A 730 24.43 -13.26 -27.23
N GLU A 731 24.44 -12.95 -25.93
CA GLU A 731 25.46 -13.41 -24.99
C GLU A 731 24.78 -14.12 -23.81
N LYS A 732 25.32 -15.29 -23.41
CA LYS A 732 24.84 -16.04 -22.26
C LYS A 732 25.93 -16.17 -21.21
N ARG A 733 25.57 -15.92 -19.95
CA ARG A 733 26.44 -16.15 -18.78
C ARG A 733 25.71 -16.91 -17.69
N LYS A 734 26.46 -17.72 -16.96
CA LYS A 734 25.95 -18.45 -15.80
C LYS A 734 26.63 -17.95 -14.54
N PHE A 735 25.84 -17.68 -13.52
CA PHE A 735 26.31 -17.25 -12.21
C PHE A 735 25.76 -18.16 -11.13
N GLU A 736 26.52 -18.36 -10.05
CA GLU A 736 25.96 -18.94 -8.83
C GLU A 736 25.11 -17.88 -8.11
N CYS A 737 23.96 -18.30 -7.59
CA CYS A 737 22.98 -17.42 -6.98
C CYS A 737 22.45 -18.04 -5.69
N SER A 738 22.59 -17.34 -4.58
CA SER A 738 22.06 -17.75 -3.28
C SER A 738 20.56 -17.50 -3.14
N VAL A 739 19.96 -16.71 -4.04
CA VAL A 739 18.53 -16.40 -4.03
C VAL A 739 17.78 -17.57 -4.67
N THR A 740 16.74 -18.08 -3.99
CA THR A 740 15.95 -19.25 -4.41
C THR A 740 14.66 -18.89 -5.17
N ARG A 741 14.32 -17.60 -5.21
CA ARG A 741 13.08 -17.05 -5.76
C ARG A 741 13.34 -16.04 -6.87
N CYS A 742 12.72 -16.25 -8.03
CA CYS A 742 12.91 -15.43 -9.22
C CYS A 742 12.37 -14.00 -9.06
N ASP A 743 11.26 -13.81 -8.34
CA ASP A 743 10.69 -12.49 -8.04
C ASP A 743 11.55 -11.67 -7.08
N LYS A 744 12.14 -12.31 -6.07
CA LYS A 744 13.12 -11.67 -5.17
C LYS A 744 14.40 -11.33 -5.93
N LEU A 745 14.87 -12.24 -6.78
CA LEU A 745 16.02 -12.01 -7.65
C LEU A 745 15.76 -10.85 -8.61
N ALA A 746 14.59 -10.80 -9.25
CA ALA A 746 14.19 -9.74 -10.15
C ALA A 746 14.17 -8.38 -9.44
N LYS A 747 13.61 -8.27 -8.23
CA LYS A 747 13.64 -7.04 -7.43
C LYS A 747 15.06 -6.63 -6.99
N LYS A 748 15.90 -7.60 -6.66
CA LYS A 748 17.30 -7.34 -6.26
C LYS A 748 18.10 -6.83 -7.46
N LEU A 749 17.96 -7.52 -8.60
CA LEU A 749 18.64 -7.17 -9.85
C LEU A 749 18.09 -5.89 -10.47
N SER A 750 16.79 -5.59 -10.34
CA SER A 750 16.22 -4.32 -10.83
C SER A 750 16.90 -3.12 -10.19
N LYS A 751 17.15 -3.19 -8.88
CA LYS A 751 17.88 -2.16 -8.13
C LYS A 751 19.37 -2.17 -8.44
N SER A 752 20.05 -3.31 -8.30
CA SER A 752 21.51 -3.36 -8.45
C SER A 752 21.97 -3.14 -9.89
N TRP A 753 21.21 -3.62 -10.86
CA TRP A 753 21.54 -3.54 -12.28
C TRP A 753 20.78 -2.44 -13.00
N HIS A 754 19.95 -1.63 -12.35
CA HIS A 754 19.19 -0.56 -13.03
C HIS A 754 18.47 -1.13 -14.28
N ILE A 755 17.70 -2.20 -14.07
CA ILE A 755 16.91 -2.84 -15.12
C ILE A 755 15.44 -2.75 -14.76
N ARG A 756 14.60 -2.40 -15.75
CA ARG A 756 13.15 -2.41 -15.59
C ARG A 756 12.63 -3.80 -15.84
N ILE A 757 12.01 -4.42 -14.83
CA ILE A 757 11.37 -5.72 -14.96
C ILE A 757 10.08 -5.56 -15.76
N ILE A 758 9.97 -6.25 -16.89
CA ILE A 758 8.76 -6.25 -17.73
C ILE A 758 7.78 -7.30 -17.19
N GLN A 759 8.28 -8.51 -16.92
CA GLN A 759 7.45 -9.60 -16.41
C GLN A 759 8.28 -10.68 -15.72
N VAL A 760 7.73 -11.24 -14.64
CA VAL A 760 8.23 -12.47 -14.00
C VAL A 760 7.31 -13.63 -14.38
N ILE A 761 7.89 -14.73 -14.88
CA ILE A 761 7.19 -15.92 -15.35
C ILE A 761 7.81 -17.14 -14.69
N GLY A 762 7.22 -17.59 -13.58
CA GLY A 762 7.72 -18.75 -12.84
C GLY A 762 9.14 -18.55 -12.31
N GLN A 763 10.10 -19.33 -12.82
CA GLN A 763 11.52 -19.26 -12.45
C GLN A 763 12.35 -18.40 -13.41
N GLU A 764 11.69 -17.58 -14.23
CA GLU A 764 12.35 -16.69 -15.20
C GLU A 764 11.77 -15.28 -15.12
N PHE A 765 12.55 -14.28 -15.54
CA PHE A 765 12.03 -12.93 -15.74
C PHE A 765 12.66 -12.28 -16.97
N ILE A 766 11.92 -11.32 -17.54
CA ILE A 766 12.35 -10.48 -18.65
C ILE A 766 12.42 -9.02 -18.21
N ALA A 767 13.45 -8.33 -18.65
CA ALA A 767 13.74 -6.96 -18.26
C ALA A 767 14.46 -6.20 -19.39
N VAL A 768 14.53 -4.88 -19.26
CA VAL A 768 15.25 -3.98 -20.18
C VAL A 768 16.13 -3.04 -19.37
N ASP A 769 17.30 -2.69 -19.90
CA ASP A 769 18.19 -1.70 -19.29
C ASP A 769 17.51 -0.32 -19.25
N THR A 770 17.43 0.31 -18.08
CA THR A 770 16.75 1.61 -17.93
C THR A 770 17.50 2.73 -18.63
N ASN A 771 18.81 2.57 -18.80
CA ASN A 771 19.69 3.57 -19.38
C ASN A 771 19.79 3.46 -20.91
N SER A 772 19.39 2.34 -21.49
CA SER A 772 19.37 2.11 -22.94
C SER A 772 18.33 1.06 -23.29
N SER A 773 17.29 1.45 -24.05
CA SER A 773 16.25 0.51 -24.51
C SER A 773 16.75 -0.53 -25.53
N SER A 774 18.06 -0.56 -25.79
CA SER A 774 18.71 -1.40 -26.81
C SER A 774 19.26 -2.73 -26.27
N VAL A 775 19.24 -2.97 -24.95
CA VAL A 775 19.66 -4.25 -24.35
C VAL A 775 18.48 -4.94 -23.66
N LEU A 776 18.11 -6.10 -24.17
CA LEU A 776 17.10 -6.98 -23.59
C LEU A 776 17.75 -7.98 -22.65
N VAL A 777 17.15 -8.16 -21.49
CA VAL A 777 17.65 -9.01 -20.41
C VAL A 777 16.64 -10.14 -20.16
N HIS A 778 17.09 -11.38 -20.22
CA HIS A 778 16.35 -12.55 -19.75
C HIS A 778 17.19 -13.28 -18.71
N VAL A 779 16.56 -13.62 -17.58
CA VAL A 779 17.21 -14.36 -16.50
C VAL A 779 16.38 -15.58 -16.19
N ALA A 780 17.01 -16.75 -16.23
CA ALA A 780 16.40 -18.02 -15.86
C ALA A 780 17.12 -18.64 -14.66
N MET A 781 16.36 -19.03 -13.64
CA MET A 781 16.89 -19.77 -12.49
C MET A 781 16.95 -21.27 -12.80
N LEU A 782 18.13 -21.85 -12.66
CA LEU A 782 18.40 -23.27 -12.86
C LEU A 782 18.31 -24.05 -11.54
N PRO A 783 17.99 -25.36 -11.56
CA PRO A 783 17.80 -26.19 -10.36
C PRO A 783 19.00 -26.28 -9.40
N ASN A 784 20.21 -25.91 -9.84
CA ASN A 784 21.45 -26.04 -9.09
C ASN A 784 21.90 -24.71 -8.43
N GLN A 785 20.97 -23.83 -8.03
CA GLN A 785 21.31 -22.48 -7.52
C GLN A 785 22.18 -21.68 -8.50
N GLN A 786 21.94 -21.87 -9.79
CA GLN A 786 22.60 -21.11 -10.85
C GLN A 786 21.57 -20.25 -11.56
N ILE A 787 21.98 -19.10 -12.05
CA ILE A 787 21.17 -18.27 -12.93
C ILE A 787 21.83 -18.22 -14.30
N GLU A 788 21.03 -18.37 -15.35
CA GLU A 788 21.45 -18.11 -16.73
C GLU A 788 20.95 -16.73 -17.13
N LEU A 789 21.88 -15.81 -17.35
CA LEU A 789 21.64 -14.49 -17.90
C LEU A 789 21.80 -14.56 -19.41
N THR A 790 20.76 -14.24 -20.16
CA THR A 790 20.80 -14.06 -21.61
C THR A 790 20.58 -12.59 -21.95
N LEU A 791 21.55 -11.99 -22.63
CA LEU A 791 21.50 -10.60 -23.09
C LEU A 791 21.38 -10.56 -24.61
N ARG A 792 20.47 -9.74 -25.13
CA ARG A 792 20.35 -9.49 -26.58
C ARG A 792 20.39 -7.99 -26.89
N SER A 793 21.01 -7.63 -28.03
CA SER A 793 21.11 -6.24 -28.52
C SER A 793 20.84 -6.16 -30.02
N ASP A 794 20.43 -4.98 -30.50
CA ASP A 794 19.98 -4.70 -31.85
C ASP A 794 21.10 -4.76 -32.91
N GLN A 795 22.31 -4.26 -32.61
CA GLN A 795 23.39 -4.15 -33.62
C GLN A 795 24.82 -4.32 -33.11
N ASP A 796 25.12 -4.12 -31.82
CA ASP A 796 26.53 -4.05 -31.36
C ASP A 796 26.82 -4.83 -30.07
N ILE A 797 27.82 -5.71 -30.12
CA ILE A 797 28.33 -6.45 -28.97
C ILE A 797 28.95 -5.51 -27.91
N GLN A 798 29.38 -4.30 -28.32
CA GLN A 798 29.89 -3.29 -27.40
C GLN A 798 28.82 -2.80 -26.42
N GLN A 799 27.53 -2.81 -26.78
CA GLN A 799 26.46 -2.44 -25.85
C GLN A 799 26.30 -3.47 -24.73
N ILE A 800 26.37 -4.77 -25.08
CA ILE A 800 26.38 -5.86 -24.09
C ILE A 800 27.64 -5.75 -23.21
N ALA A 801 28.81 -5.46 -23.81
CA ALA A 801 30.05 -5.27 -23.06
C ALA A 801 29.97 -4.06 -22.08
N GLN A 802 29.36 -2.95 -22.49
CA GLN A 802 29.12 -1.80 -21.63
C GLN A 802 28.10 -2.11 -20.52
N PHE A 803 27.04 -2.85 -20.83
CA PHE A 803 26.07 -3.31 -19.85
C PHE A 803 26.74 -4.15 -18.75
N LEU A 804 27.63 -5.07 -19.15
CA LEU A 804 28.37 -5.94 -18.24
C LEU A 804 29.46 -5.19 -17.46
N SER A 805 30.20 -4.29 -18.11
CA SER A 805 31.30 -3.54 -17.47
C SER A 805 30.80 -2.61 -16.35
N LYS A 806 29.64 -1.96 -16.55
CA LYS A 806 29.00 -1.11 -15.52
C LYS A 806 28.57 -1.89 -14.27
N ARG A 807 28.46 -3.22 -14.37
CA ARG A 807 27.88 -4.10 -13.34
C ARG A 807 28.89 -5.12 -12.80
N HIS A 808 30.16 -4.99 -13.18
CA HIS A 808 31.27 -5.87 -12.78
C HIS A 808 31.01 -7.37 -13.06
N LEU A 809 30.31 -7.69 -14.14
CA LEU A 809 29.90 -9.06 -14.53
C LEU A 809 30.82 -9.73 -15.54
#